data_AF-A0A0Q7QWM7-F1
#
_entry.id   AF-A0A0Q7QWM7-F1
#
_cell.length_a   1.000
_cell.length_b   1.000
_cell.length_c   1.000
_cell.angle_alpha   90.00
_cell.angle_beta   90.00
_cell.angle_gamma   90.00
#
_symmetry.space_group_name_H-M   'P 1'
#
loop_
_entity.id
_entity.type
_entity.pdbx_description
1 polymer ?
#
loop_
_entity_poly.entity_id
_entity_poly.type
_entity_poly.pdbx_seq_one_letter_code
_entity_poly.pdbx_strand_id
1 'polypeptide(L)'
;MNLSEVYRARGEDSEAGAQARLLLDQQHWFASIAEFDPRTGDALPLGFDDVVHRIANRPESTEIRDRLWRIIDHCRLSIEHIFAALSENPRREQAYLPIRDVKELNATSFIALSRRPGRNIREKLAGKPYMQAVRRYQSVDLPQNRLVKEFVTRLADLLELRMRYLDHEDDLLGDIHRWLRTDEAQAIGRWDNLPPNNTLLSHRDYRRVWHAWRWLQVLDDTIERDFSQLDARAVTVTTWDTFGKAYSEAKTLFGDMPVLFDYDSFAIEPWREPVLRVAESTSRPDRSRAAVNSPVCVDLTYLRPRFATIGSQAPSTSPETYLWQRWRSGNDSVDLELFRADIALLDPDATSLSVADLFFSQDADPSQLDSAAHAFARKLSKTFTAPALLWLVPDFLNDFQLQVARRNINARFAKAEPLPRSVAAVFDQIDHAKIKSAGFQVVVVDQTGGTTYATKLIARYDADLLERVPQTRGFYWERSPHVTLQHDSTGYDALAEIPRVDRDGNWNDQTSMIGLQRVSEEALRRHPQVGKFDVCITIPESPVRGGVRLHELQLRTGDIPLWRDHIPELSIKVFKDRRYEPFFLVDRDTTIRPVRGVAVPIPVPERFTLPAGKAYYQFPLFQGQEPDDLGYVARLESPVFPLAADVTCRLTVTYTYGADDPYRVVFEPIDGSFKPVQVKWRPKTEEIITDAPAPGYPCPLTWAELQHHYYAQKDRWNDYLDWVTSATTRLLDDIENPTVTESRRLSGRMERDWMEDRNGKHFTFAGGVFLHETALRDGLRSSDLSKGDLLYYDLTESADGRPAARNVSIHPTTTRQRKPVDAGRIRVGLYVPYIKAWGDSRSLSDPDCPSSFRTLITTLVPRLDRAMRAGSTPIEVQREIRFLLCCMHRDMPESVSRDLAAGTTASLLDERAYAFALGDLSDDWQYNVFLEIWNRADAQMLSILAQAIWRTESFVRVFDQEALEWLGENLLAAMRQANSAKRPGKGDISRLTQYCELLLGLLRSRDSDLPVVRLIFQPHQELTKNFAEQVELSTALIERSGHEIRSRVEIADLPKKAEGDSTPDLLYALRLFLTGDVGAYAIRVTGVNDGEDD
;
A
#
# COMPACT_ATOMS: atom_id res chain seq x y z
N MET A 1 18.09 0.99 58.84
CA MET A 1 17.97 -0.40 59.33
C MET A 1 18.33 -1.33 58.19
N ASN A 2 19.16 -2.36 58.42
CA ASN A 2 19.49 -3.41 57.43
C ASN A 2 18.50 -4.61 57.51
N LEU A 3 18.58 -5.58 56.59
CA LEU A 3 17.66 -6.72 56.56
C LEU A 3 17.64 -7.52 57.86
N SER A 4 18.81 -7.73 58.47
CA SER A 4 18.91 -8.49 59.72
C SER A 4 18.25 -7.77 60.88
N GLU A 5 18.31 -6.45 60.92
CA GLU A 5 17.64 -5.63 61.92
C GLU A 5 16.12 -5.65 61.74
N VAL A 6 15.62 -5.60 60.50
CA VAL A 6 14.19 -5.76 60.17
C VAL A 6 13.65 -7.06 60.73
N TYR A 7 14.30 -8.18 60.39
CA TYR A 7 13.84 -9.50 60.77
C TYR A 7 13.84 -9.68 62.29
N ARG A 8 14.88 -9.20 62.98
CA ARG A 8 14.94 -9.21 64.45
C ARG A 8 13.84 -8.38 65.09
N ALA A 9 13.67 -7.14 64.62
CA ALA A 9 12.72 -6.19 65.19
C ALA A 9 11.26 -6.62 65.00
N ARG A 10 10.93 -7.38 63.94
CA ARG A 10 9.55 -7.80 63.63
C ARG A 10 8.81 -8.44 64.81
N GLY A 11 9.50 -9.24 65.64
CA GLY A 11 8.91 -9.92 66.79
C GLY A 11 8.82 -9.07 68.06
N GLU A 12 9.36 -7.85 68.05
CA GLU A 12 9.41 -6.96 69.20
C GLU A 12 8.14 -6.11 69.29
N ASP A 13 7.64 -5.90 70.52
CA ASP A 13 6.55 -4.96 70.80
C ASP A 13 7.12 -3.54 71.05
N SER A 14 7.84 -3.03 70.05
CA SER A 14 8.52 -1.73 70.05
C SER A 14 8.11 -0.90 68.82
N GLU A 15 8.39 0.41 68.83
CA GLU A 15 8.17 1.27 67.64
C GLU A 15 8.94 0.75 66.42
N ALA A 16 10.19 0.32 66.63
CA ALA A 16 11.02 -0.31 65.61
C ALA A 16 10.39 -1.62 65.09
N GLY A 17 9.79 -2.42 65.97
CA GLY A 17 9.07 -3.63 65.57
C GLY A 17 7.79 -3.35 64.78
N ALA A 18 7.05 -2.29 65.13
CA ALA A 18 5.89 -1.84 64.37
C ALA A 18 6.29 -1.36 62.97
N GLN A 19 7.35 -0.56 62.85
CA GLN A 19 7.89 -0.10 61.57
C GLN A 19 8.41 -1.27 60.70
N ALA A 20 9.07 -2.26 61.30
CA ALA A 20 9.54 -3.44 60.59
C ALA A 20 8.37 -4.30 60.06
N ARG A 21 7.30 -4.49 60.85
CA ARG A 21 6.08 -5.17 60.38
C ARG A 21 5.44 -4.42 59.21
N LEU A 22 5.26 -3.10 59.35
CA LEU A 22 4.71 -2.25 58.30
C LEU A 22 5.51 -2.34 57.00
N LEU A 23 6.85 -2.31 57.08
CA LEU A 23 7.71 -2.43 55.91
C LEU A 23 7.50 -3.75 55.15
N LEU A 24 7.49 -4.87 55.89
CA LEU A 24 7.31 -6.21 55.32
C LEU A 24 5.91 -6.37 54.74
N ASP A 25 4.89 -5.82 55.40
CA ASP A 25 3.51 -5.84 54.92
C ASP A 25 3.36 -5.02 53.64
N GLN A 26 3.99 -3.85 53.52
CA GLN A 26 4.03 -3.06 52.29
C GLN A 26 4.72 -3.80 51.15
N GLN A 27 5.88 -4.42 51.40
CA GLN A 27 6.60 -5.19 50.38
C GLN A 27 5.77 -6.39 49.92
N HIS A 28 5.16 -7.12 50.86
CA HIS A 28 4.26 -8.23 50.56
C HIS A 28 3.03 -7.77 49.78
N TRP A 29 2.43 -6.64 50.15
CA TRP A 29 1.29 -6.03 49.47
C TRP A 29 1.61 -5.80 47.98
N PHE A 30 2.74 -5.15 47.70
CA PHE A 30 3.16 -4.83 46.32
C PHE A 30 3.48 -6.10 45.52
N ALA A 31 4.25 -7.03 46.09
CA ALA A 31 4.62 -8.27 45.43
C ALA A 31 3.43 -9.24 45.24
N SER A 32 2.31 -9.01 45.94
CA SER A 32 1.08 -9.80 45.76
C SER A 32 0.23 -9.32 44.60
N ILE A 33 0.42 -8.08 44.15
CA ILE A 33 -0.36 -7.49 43.04
C ILE A 33 0.43 -7.43 41.72
N ALA A 34 1.74 -7.19 41.78
CA ALA A 34 2.59 -7.07 40.60
C ALA A 34 2.89 -8.43 39.93
N GLU A 35 3.10 -8.41 38.62
CA GLU A 35 3.74 -9.49 37.87
C GLU A 35 5.15 -9.07 37.47
N PHE A 36 6.06 -10.02 37.31
CA PHE A 36 7.44 -9.70 36.99
C PHE A 36 7.93 -10.44 35.74
N ASP A 37 8.68 -9.75 34.89
CA ASP A 37 9.31 -10.36 33.72
C ASP A 37 10.34 -11.41 34.19
N PRO A 38 10.20 -12.70 33.82
CA PRO A 38 11.18 -13.72 34.16
C PRO A 38 12.58 -13.41 33.64
N ARG A 39 12.72 -12.64 32.55
CA ARG A 39 14.00 -12.32 31.90
C ARG A 39 14.72 -11.14 32.55
N THR A 40 14.05 -10.00 32.70
CA THR A 40 14.70 -8.79 33.23
C THR A 40 14.58 -8.69 34.74
N GLY A 41 13.47 -9.18 35.28
CA GLY A 41 13.10 -9.02 36.68
C GLY A 41 12.26 -7.77 36.96
N ASP A 42 11.98 -6.96 35.94
CA ASP A 42 11.20 -5.74 36.10
C ASP A 42 9.71 -6.08 36.30
N ALA A 43 8.97 -5.20 36.97
CA ALA A 43 7.54 -5.36 37.10
C ALA A 43 6.85 -5.07 35.75
N LEU A 44 5.94 -5.97 35.36
CA LEU A 44 5.19 -5.84 34.12
C LEU A 44 4.04 -4.86 34.30
N PRO A 45 3.72 -4.05 33.28
CA PRO A 45 2.53 -3.24 33.29
C PRO A 45 1.27 -4.14 33.29
N LEU A 46 0.25 -3.72 34.03
CA LEU A 46 -1.04 -4.41 34.12
C LEU A 46 -2.18 -3.45 33.77
N GLY A 47 -3.35 -3.99 33.42
CA GLY A 47 -4.56 -3.17 33.29
C GLY A 47 -5.05 -2.67 34.64
N PHE A 48 -5.55 -1.44 34.67
CA PHE A 48 -6.14 -0.85 35.86
C PHE A 48 -7.20 -1.77 36.49
N ASP A 49 -8.08 -2.37 35.69
CA ASP A 49 -9.09 -3.34 36.18
C ASP A 49 -8.41 -4.55 36.85
N ASP A 50 -7.32 -5.07 36.27
CA ASP A 50 -6.61 -6.22 36.83
C ASP A 50 -5.93 -5.90 38.17
N VAL A 51 -5.35 -4.70 38.28
CA VAL A 51 -4.71 -4.24 39.53
C VAL A 51 -5.73 -4.12 40.65
N VAL A 52 -6.84 -3.41 40.44
CA VAL A 52 -7.87 -3.24 41.49
C VAL A 52 -8.56 -4.55 41.84
N HIS A 53 -8.74 -5.45 40.86
CA HIS A 53 -9.25 -6.79 41.12
C HIS A 53 -8.32 -7.60 42.03
N ARG A 54 -6.99 -7.57 41.78
CA ARG A 54 -6.00 -8.28 42.62
C ARG A 54 -5.96 -7.73 44.03
N ILE A 55 -6.09 -6.42 44.19
CA ILE A 55 -6.16 -5.77 45.51
C ILE A 55 -7.43 -6.22 46.24
N ALA A 56 -8.58 -6.15 45.56
CA ALA A 56 -9.89 -6.51 46.14
C ALA A 56 -9.98 -7.98 46.56
N ASN A 57 -9.30 -8.88 45.84
CA ASN A 57 -9.37 -10.33 46.06
C ASN A 57 -8.02 -10.92 46.50
N ARG A 58 -7.17 -10.12 47.17
CA ARG A 58 -5.86 -10.59 47.63
C ARG A 58 -6.06 -11.79 48.59
N PRO A 59 -5.47 -12.96 48.30
CA PRO A 59 -5.59 -14.11 49.19
C PRO A 59 -4.89 -13.83 50.53
N GLU A 60 -5.46 -14.35 51.62
CA GLU A 60 -4.73 -14.42 52.88
C GLU A 60 -3.57 -15.42 52.72
N SER A 61 -2.34 -14.92 52.80
CA SER A 61 -1.11 -15.71 52.64
C SER A 61 -0.33 -15.71 53.94
N THR A 62 0.12 -16.89 54.35
CA THR A 62 1.11 -17.05 55.44
C THR A 62 2.54 -16.81 54.96
N GLU A 63 2.78 -16.80 53.64
CA GLU A 63 4.08 -16.47 53.03
C GLU A 63 4.26 -14.95 52.90
N ILE A 64 5.43 -14.48 53.32
CA ILE A 64 5.82 -13.06 53.27
C ILE A 64 6.68 -12.82 52.03
N ARG A 65 6.17 -11.98 51.13
CA ARG A 65 6.83 -11.66 49.86
C ARG A 65 7.66 -10.38 49.96
N ASP A 66 8.78 -10.47 50.65
CA ASP A 66 9.72 -9.36 50.86
C ASP A 66 10.77 -9.24 49.73
N ARG A 67 11.72 -8.30 49.87
CA ARG A 67 12.79 -8.14 48.86
C ARG A 67 13.67 -9.39 48.70
N LEU A 68 13.89 -10.16 49.77
CA LEU A 68 14.66 -11.40 49.66
C LEU A 68 13.88 -12.46 48.88
N TRP A 69 12.58 -12.61 49.13
CA TRP A 69 11.68 -13.45 48.33
C TRP A 69 11.74 -13.09 46.84
N ARG A 70 11.74 -11.78 46.51
CA ARG A 70 11.81 -11.32 45.11
C ARG A 70 13.10 -11.75 44.41
N ILE A 71 14.23 -11.69 45.10
CA ILE A 71 15.53 -12.16 44.58
C ILE A 71 15.46 -13.67 44.31
N ILE A 72 14.89 -14.44 45.24
CA ILE A 72 14.75 -15.89 45.12
C ILE A 72 13.84 -16.26 43.95
N ASP A 73 12.64 -15.67 43.87
CA ASP A 73 11.65 -15.91 42.82
C ASP A 73 12.24 -15.71 41.41
N HIS A 74 13.02 -14.64 41.20
CA HIS A 74 13.64 -14.36 39.90
C HIS A 74 14.65 -15.43 39.46
N CYS A 75 15.40 -16.02 40.39
CA CYS A 75 16.54 -16.90 40.06
C CYS A 75 16.32 -18.38 40.38
N ARG A 76 15.25 -18.77 41.10
CA ARG A 76 14.99 -20.14 41.56
C ARG A 76 15.16 -21.18 40.45
N LEU A 77 14.41 -21.06 39.35
CA LEU A 77 14.49 -21.98 38.21
C LEU A 77 15.89 -22.02 37.58
N SER A 78 16.60 -20.88 37.55
CA SER A 78 17.96 -20.84 37.03
C SER A 78 18.94 -21.61 37.92
N ILE A 79 18.81 -21.49 39.24
CA ILE A 79 19.63 -22.22 40.20
C ILE A 79 19.40 -23.72 40.04
N GLU A 80 18.14 -24.16 39.97
CA GLU A 80 17.78 -25.57 39.78
C GLU A 80 18.40 -26.14 38.50
N HIS A 81 18.31 -25.41 37.38
CA HIS A 81 18.96 -25.81 36.12
C HIS A 81 20.48 -25.87 36.22
N ILE A 82 21.10 -24.88 36.86
CA ILE A 82 22.56 -24.80 36.98
C ILE A 82 23.10 -25.89 37.92
N PHE A 83 22.37 -26.21 39.01
CA PHE A 83 22.71 -27.31 39.90
C PHE A 83 22.62 -28.66 39.19
N ALA A 84 21.65 -28.83 38.29
CA ALA A 84 21.53 -30.04 37.48
C ALA A 84 22.60 -30.16 36.38
N ALA A 85 23.06 -29.04 35.82
CA ALA A 85 24.04 -29.02 34.74
C ALA A 85 24.93 -27.76 34.77
N LEU A 86 26.12 -27.88 35.40
CA LEU A 86 27.10 -26.80 35.44
C LEU A 86 27.75 -26.58 34.07
N SER A 87 28.10 -25.33 33.77
CA SER A 87 28.99 -25.02 32.64
C SER A 87 30.37 -25.65 32.86
N GLU A 88 30.92 -26.25 31.82
CA GLU A 88 32.24 -26.86 31.83
C GLU A 88 33.13 -26.28 30.73
N ASN A 89 34.44 -26.22 30.97
CA ASN A 89 35.41 -25.88 29.93
C ASN A 89 36.54 -26.91 29.91
N PRO A 90 36.91 -27.46 28.74
CA PRO A 90 38.02 -28.39 28.63
C PRO A 90 39.33 -27.73 29.06
N ARG A 91 39.91 -28.20 30.17
CA ARG A 91 41.24 -27.82 30.64
C ARG A 91 42.24 -28.93 30.34
N ARG A 92 43.51 -28.52 30.24
CA ARG A 92 44.65 -29.42 30.04
C ARG A 92 45.64 -29.17 31.17
N GLU A 93 46.03 -30.23 31.87
CA GLU A 93 47.07 -30.16 32.90
C GLU A 93 48.14 -31.24 32.66
N GLN A 94 49.27 -31.11 33.37
CA GLN A 94 50.30 -32.14 33.41
C GLN A 94 50.11 -33.02 34.64
N ALA A 95 49.68 -34.26 34.45
CA ALA A 95 49.45 -35.21 35.53
C ALA A 95 50.21 -36.52 35.30
N TYR A 96 50.56 -37.23 36.38
CA TYR A 96 51.06 -38.59 36.28
C TYR A 96 49.89 -39.56 36.10
N LEU A 97 49.78 -40.13 34.90
CA LEU A 97 48.71 -41.05 34.54
C LEU A 97 49.25 -42.47 34.38
N PRO A 98 48.48 -43.52 34.75
CA PRO A 98 48.77 -44.88 34.32
C PRO A 98 48.90 -44.92 32.80
N ILE A 99 49.83 -45.73 32.27
CA ILE A 99 50.09 -45.81 30.81
C ILE A 99 48.81 -46.05 29.99
N ARG A 100 47.88 -46.85 30.51
CA ARG A 100 46.58 -47.13 29.87
C ARG A 100 45.69 -45.89 29.68
N ASP A 101 45.88 -44.86 30.51
CA ASP A 101 45.06 -43.65 30.53
C ASP A 101 45.76 -42.46 29.82
N VAL A 102 46.98 -42.67 29.30
CA VAL A 102 47.75 -41.67 28.56
C VAL A 102 47.25 -41.58 27.13
N LYS A 103 46.59 -40.46 26.78
CA LYS A 103 46.04 -40.21 25.44
C LYS A 103 46.87 -39.21 24.60
N GLU A 104 47.63 -38.34 25.26
CA GLU A 104 48.37 -37.25 24.61
C GLU A 104 49.70 -37.01 25.35
N LEU A 105 50.79 -36.85 24.58
CA LEU A 105 52.15 -36.61 25.07
C LEU A 105 52.66 -35.29 24.48
N ASN A 106 53.36 -34.49 25.27
CA ASN A 106 54.00 -33.27 24.82
C ASN A 106 55.49 -33.24 25.21
N ALA A 107 56.18 -32.15 24.88
CA ALA A 107 57.61 -31.99 25.17
C ALA A 107 57.93 -32.24 26.65
N THR A 108 57.09 -31.76 27.58
CA THR A 108 57.25 -31.96 29.02
C THR A 108 57.13 -33.44 29.41
N SER A 109 56.20 -34.18 28.80
CA SER A 109 56.05 -35.63 28.98
C SER A 109 57.31 -36.39 28.57
N PHE A 110 57.93 -36.02 27.45
CA PHE A 110 59.17 -36.64 26.97
C PHE A 110 60.38 -36.27 27.85
N ILE A 111 60.46 -35.03 28.35
CA ILE A 111 61.49 -34.60 29.30
C ILE A 111 61.38 -35.37 30.62
N ALA A 112 60.16 -35.54 31.14
CA ALA A 112 59.92 -36.32 32.35
C ALA A 112 60.27 -37.81 32.18
N LEU A 113 59.99 -38.38 31.00
CA LEU A 113 60.37 -39.74 30.66
C LEU A 113 61.88 -39.90 30.46
N SER A 114 62.55 -38.93 29.84
CA SER A 114 63.99 -39.03 29.53
C SER A 114 64.83 -39.11 30.81
N ARG A 115 64.40 -38.43 31.87
CA ARG A 115 65.01 -38.45 33.22
C ARG A 115 64.92 -39.80 33.94
N ARG A 116 64.15 -40.76 33.46
CA ARG A 116 64.04 -42.10 34.07
C ARG A 116 65.15 -43.05 33.59
N PRO A 117 65.75 -43.86 34.49
CA PRO A 117 66.76 -44.85 34.13
C PRO A 117 66.16 -45.99 33.27
N GLY A 118 66.87 -46.40 32.21
CA GLY A 118 66.47 -47.43 31.26
C GLY A 118 66.91 -47.10 29.81
N ARG A 119 67.23 -48.10 28.99
CA ARG A 119 67.75 -47.90 27.61
C ARG A 119 66.64 -47.68 26.59
N ASN A 120 65.45 -48.22 26.83
CA ASN A 120 64.28 -48.06 25.96
C ASN A 120 63.03 -47.65 26.77
N ILE A 121 61.99 -47.15 26.09
CA ILE A 121 60.74 -46.67 26.74
C ILE A 121 60.11 -47.76 27.61
N ARG A 122 60.19 -49.02 27.17
CA ARG A 122 59.63 -50.19 27.87
C ARG A 122 60.34 -50.43 29.21
N GLU A 123 61.67 -50.33 29.25
CA GLU A 123 62.48 -50.41 30.46
C GLU A 123 62.21 -49.24 31.42
N LYS A 124 62.11 -48.01 30.88
CA LYS A 124 61.84 -46.80 31.67
C LYS A 124 60.47 -46.80 32.36
N LEU A 125 59.54 -47.63 31.87
CA LEU A 125 58.16 -47.72 32.35
C LEU A 125 57.85 -49.04 33.07
N ALA A 126 58.77 -50.00 33.11
CA ALA A 126 58.56 -51.34 33.68
C ALA A 126 58.39 -51.36 35.21
N GLY A 127 59.11 -50.50 35.94
CA GLY A 127 59.06 -50.47 37.42
C GLY A 127 57.96 -49.58 38.01
N LYS A 128 57.52 -48.55 37.28
CA LYS A 128 56.42 -47.64 37.67
C LYS A 128 55.58 -47.33 36.42
N PRO A 129 54.43 -48.00 36.23
CA PRO A 129 53.62 -47.92 35.00
C PRO A 129 52.79 -46.63 34.91
N TYR A 130 53.34 -45.51 35.39
CA TYR A 130 52.75 -44.18 35.39
C TYR A 130 53.69 -43.22 34.68
N MET A 131 53.16 -42.32 33.87
CA MET A 131 53.91 -41.38 33.05
C MET A 131 53.32 -39.99 33.18
N GLN A 132 54.15 -38.95 33.21
CA GLN A 132 53.65 -37.58 33.16
C GLN A 132 53.14 -37.31 31.74
N ALA A 133 51.86 -37.03 31.61
CA ALA A 133 51.17 -36.86 30.34
C ALA A 133 50.15 -35.72 30.41
N VAL A 134 49.66 -35.29 29.24
CA VAL A 134 48.59 -34.30 29.17
C VAL A 134 47.29 -34.98 29.59
N ARG A 135 46.73 -34.57 30.72
CA ARG A 135 45.37 -34.95 31.14
C ARG A 135 44.40 -33.88 30.66
N ARG A 136 43.43 -34.27 29.84
CA ARG A 136 42.26 -33.43 29.54
C ARG A 136 41.15 -33.78 30.51
N TYR A 137 40.57 -32.77 31.13
CA TYR A 137 39.39 -32.92 31.98
C TYR A 137 38.46 -31.73 31.75
N GLN A 138 37.18 -31.92 32.04
CA GLN A 138 36.22 -30.84 32.04
C GLN A 138 36.29 -30.13 33.37
N SER A 139 36.64 -28.85 33.36
CA SER A 139 36.73 -28.04 34.56
C SER A 139 35.44 -27.27 34.77
N VAL A 140 34.81 -27.46 35.93
CA VAL A 140 33.68 -26.66 36.41
C VAL A 140 34.14 -25.34 37.06
N ASP A 141 35.44 -25.17 37.35
CA ASP A 141 35.97 -23.93 37.93
C ASP A 141 36.04 -22.79 36.90
N LEU A 142 34.88 -22.18 36.65
CA LEU A 142 34.69 -21.07 35.71
C LEU A 142 34.18 -19.83 36.44
N PRO A 143 34.46 -18.60 35.96
CA PRO A 143 33.98 -17.37 36.58
C PRO A 143 32.47 -17.39 36.90
N GLN A 144 31.65 -17.88 35.97
CA GLN A 144 30.21 -17.97 36.17
C GLN A 144 29.80 -18.93 37.29
N ASN A 145 30.49 -20.07 37.42
CA ASN A 145 30.20 -21.05 38.49
C ASN A 145 30.70 -20.57 39.85
N ARG A 146 31.84 -19.85 39.87
CA ARG A 146 32.35 -19.17 41.08
C ARG A 146 31.34 -18.14 41.60
N LEU A 147 30.77 -17.33 40.70
CA LEU A 147 29.70 -16.40 41.03
C LEU A 147 28.48 -17.13 41.62
N VAL A 148 28.01 -18.21 40.99
CA VAL A 148 26.87 -18.98 41.53
C VAL A 148 27.17 -19.49 42.93
N LYS A 149 28.35 -20.08 43.14
CA LYS A 149 28.77 -20.59 44.46
C LYS A 149 28.77 -19.50 45.53
N GLU A 150 29.34 -18.33 45.22
CA GLU A 150 29.35 -17.19 46.14
C GLU A 150 27.95 -16.68 46.44
N PHE A 151 27.12 -16.52 45.40
CA PHE A 151 25.73 -16.07 45.53
C PHE A 151 24.90 -17.03 46.38
N VAL A 152 24.91 -18.34 46.11
CA VAL A 152 24.09 -19.30 46.87
C VAL A 152 24.58 -19.48 48.30
N THR A 153 25.89 -19.31 48.56
CA THR A 153 26.44 -19.33 49.93
C THR A 153 25.88 -18.15 50.74
N ARG A 154 25.95 -16.93 50.19
CA ARG A 154 25.37 -15.75 50.86
C ARG A 154 23.85 -15.82 50.96
N LEU A 155 23.17 -16.40 49.96
CA LEU A 155 21.73 -16.61 49.99
C LEU A 155 21.32 -17.58 51.10
N ALA A 156 22.09 -18.65 51.34
CA ALA A 156 21.84 -19.59 52.43
C ALA A 156 21.85 -18.90 53.80
N ASP A 157 22.85 -18.06 54.08
CA ASP A 157 22.94 -17.30 55.34
C ASP A 157 21.68 -16.43 55.58
N LEU A 158 21.17 -15.79 54.51
CA LEU A 158 19.98 -14.95 54.59
C LEU A 158 18.68 -15.76 54.71
N LEU A 159 18.60 -16.93 54.07
CA LEU A 159 17.49 -17.87 54.21
C LEU A 159 17.42 -18.45 55.63
N GLU A 160 18.57 -18.79 56.24
CA GLU A 160 18.64 -19.20 57.64
C GLU A 160 18.14 -18.10 58.59
N LEU A 161 18.48 -16.85 58.28
CA LEU A 161 18.02 -15.68 59.03
C LEU A 161 16.50 -15.50 58.90
N ARG A 162 15.97 -15.63 57.67
CA ARG A 162 14.53 -15.55 57.37
C ARG A 162 13.77 -16.65 58.10
N MET A 163 14.27 -17.90 58.07
CA MET A 163 13.71 -19.03 58.81
C MET A 163 13.69 -18.76 60.32
N ARG A 164 14.82 -18.28 60.89
CA ARG A 164 14.96 -18.05 62.33
C ARG A 164 13.97 -17.02 62.90
N TYR A 165 13.71 -15.94 62.17
CA TYR A 165 12.95 -14.81 62.69
C TYR A 165 11.54 -14.68 62.12
N LEU A 166 11.27 -15.21 60.93
CA LEU A 166 9.95 -15.17 60.30
C LEU A 166 9.21 -16.52 60.34
N ASP A 167 9.84 -17.58 60.87
CA ASP A 167 9.31 -18.95 60.93
C ASP A 167 8.86 -19.47 59.55
N HIS A 168 9.64 -19.13 58.52
CA HIS A 168 9.35 -19.47 57.13
C HIS A 168 10.55 -20.18 56.50
N GLU A 169 10.41 -21.48 56.27
CA GLU A 169 11.41 -22.33 55.61
C GLU A 169 11.19 -22.33 54.09
N ASP A 170 12.27 -22.11 53.31
CA ASP A 170 12.26 -22.18 51.85
C ASP A 170 13.01 -23.44 51.40
N ASP A 171 12.37 -24.27 50.58
CA ASP A 171 12.92 -25.55 50.08
C ASP A 171 14.32 -25.40 49.44
N LEU A 172 14.59 -24.23 48.83
CA LEU A 172 15.87 -23.94 48.19
C LEU A 172 17.05 -24.01 49.15
N LEU A 173 16.85 -23.72 50.44
CA LEU A 173 17.92 -23.80 51.44
C LEU A 173 18.48 -25.23 51.55
N GLY A 174 17.60 -26.23 51.53
CA GLY A 174 17.98 -27.64 51.54
C GLY A 174 18.77 -28.05 50.30
N ASP A 175 18.34 -27.58 49.13
CA ASP A 175 19.00 -27.86 47.85
C ASP A 175 20.37 -27.19 47.75
N ILE A 176 20.51 -25.94 48.21
CA ILE A 176 21.81 -25.24 48.28
C ILE A 176 22.77 -26.01 49.17
N HIS A 177 22.36 -26.41 50.37
CA HIS A 177 23.20 -27.19 51.28
C HIS A 177 23.58 -28.56 50.73
N ARG A 178 22.70 -29.20 49.96
CA ARG A 178 23.02 -30.46 49.28
C ARG A 178 24.06 -30.21 48.18
N TRP A 179 23.85 -29.21 47.34
CA TRP A 179 24.74 -28.87 46.22
C TRP A 179 26.14 -28.46 46.71
N LEU A 180 26.25 -27.62 47.75
CA LEU A 180 27.54 -27.18 48.30
C LEU A 180 28.42 -28.33 48.83
N ARG A 181 27.83 -29.49 49.14
CA ARG A 181 28.55 -30.69 49.59
C ARG A 181 29.06 -31.57 48.45
N THR A 182 28.64 -31.34 47.20
CA THR A 182 29.07 -32.13 46.03
C THR A 182 30.54 -31.91 45.70
N ASP A 183 31.18 -32.90 45.06
CA ASP A 183 32.58 -32.82 44.64
C ASP A 183 32.77 -31.71 43.59
N GLU A 184 31.78 -31.53 42.70
CA GLU A 184 31.76 -30.47 41.70
C GLU A 184 31.74 -29.08 42.35
N ALA A 185 30.87 -28.86 43.35
CA ALA A 185 30.80 -27.58 44.05
C ALA A 185 32.08 -27.30 44.87
N GLN A 186 32.67 -28.33 45.48
CA GLN A 186 33.94 -28.20 46.20
C GLN A 186 35.11 -27.84 45.27
N ALA A 187 35.08 -28.30 44.01
CA ALA A 187 36.09 -27.99 43.00
C ALA A 187 36.02 -26.55 42.44
N ILE A 188 34.92 -25.83 42.64
CA ILE A 188 34.77 -24.43 42.22
C ILE A 188 35.53 -23.49 43.17
N GLY A 189 36.37 -22.60 42.61
CA GLY A 189 37.15 -21.62 43.34
C GLY A 189 36.34 -20.45 43.91
N ARG A 190 37.04 -19.44 44.46
CA ARG A 190 36.41 -18.22 45.00
C ARG A 190 36.03 -17.25 43.88
N TRP A 191 34.98 -16.46 44.13
CA TRP A 191 34.59 -15.38 43.24
C TRP A 191 35.47 -14.13 43.46
N ASP A 192 36.10 -13.64 42.40
CA ASP A 192 37.09 -12.54 42.46
C ASP A 192 36.50 -11.16 42.07
N ASN A 193 35.17 -10.97 42.17
CA ASN A 193 34.48 -9.73 41.77
C ASN A 193 34.80 -9.25 40.34
N LEU A 194 34.86 -10.19 39.40
CA LEU A 194 35.15 -9.89 38.00
C LEU A 194 33.97 -9.16 37.33
N PRO A 195 34.22 -8.23 36.38
CA PRO A 195 33.16 -7.60 35.59
C PRO A 195 32.41 -8.66 34.75
N PRO A 196 31.15 -8.39 34.36
CA PRO A 196 30.35 -9.36 33.63
C PRO A 196 31.01 -9.67 32.27
N ASN A 197 31.24 -10.96 32.01
CA ASN A 197 31.77 -11.42 30.72
C ASN A 197 30.61 -11.73 29.75
N ASN A 198 30.92 -11.84 28.44
CA ASN A 198 29.91 -12.14 27.43
C ASN A 198 29.19 -13.48 27.66
N THR A 199 29.81 -14.42 28.37
CA THR A 199 29.20 -15.73 28.70
C THR A 199 28.09 -15.57 29.75
N LEU A 200 28.32 -14.74 30.78
CA LEU A 200 27.35 -14.41 31.82
C LEU A 200 26.14 -13.64 31.26
N LEU A 201 26.37 -12.69 30.34
CA LEU A 201 25.31 -11.83 29.80
C LEU A 201 24.46 -12.50 28.71
N SER A 202 25.01 -13.51 28.01
CA SER A 202 24.32 -14.23 26.93
C SER A 202 23.60 -15.50 27.39
N HIS A 203 24.06 -16.12 28.48
CA HIS A 203 23.45 -17.36 28.97
C HIS A 203 22.15 -17.10 29.73
N ARG A 204 21.08 -17.82 29.38
CA ARG A 204 19.73 -17.67 29.95
C ARG A 204 19.73 -17.75 31.48
N ASP A 205 20.27 -18.83 32.04
CA ASP A 205 20.18 -19.09 33.49
C ASP A 205 21.19 -18.27 34.33
N TYR A 206 22.48 -18.24 33.95
CA TYR A 206 23.49 -17.44 34.66
C TYR A 206 23.23 -15.93 34.66
N ARG A 207 22.60 -15.39 33.61
CA ARG A 207 22.22 -13.97 33.59
C ARG A 207 21.28 -13.64 34.74
N ARG A 208 20.28 -14.48 35.02
CA ARG A 208 19.34 -14.23 36.14
C ARG A 208 20.04 -14.29 37.48
N VAL A 209 20.99 -15.22 37.66
CA VAL A 209 21.80 -15.29 38.88
C VAL A 209 22.69 -14.05 39.03
N TRP A 210 23.24 -13.52 37.94
CA TRP A 210 23.98 -12.27 37.97
C TRP A 210 23.12 -11.07 38.39
N HIS A 211 21.89 -10.95 37.86
CA HIS A 211 20.94 -9.92 38.30
C HIS A 211 20.61 -10.07 39.79
N ALA A 212 20.27 -11.28 40.23
CA ALA A 212 20.00 -11.59 41.63
C ALA A 212 21.19 -11.28 42.55
N TRP A 213 22.42 -11.61 42.15
CA TRP A 213 23.64 -11.25 42.89
C TRP A 213 23.81 -9.75 43.05
N ARG A 214 23.55 -8.96 41.99
CA ARG A 214 23.60 -7.49 42.06
C ARG A 214 22.57 -6.94 43.03
N TRP A 215 21.33 -7.43 42.99
CA TRP A 215 20.29 -7.04 43.95
C TRP A 215 20.67 -7.42 45.37
N LEU A 216 21.29 -8.58 45.58
CA LEU A 216 21.78 -9.02 46.89
C LEU A 216 22.87 -8.10 47.47
N GLN A 217 23.71 -7.50 46.61
CA GLN A 217 24.78 -6.60 47.08
C GLN A 217 24.24 -5.28 47.65
N VAL A 218 23.15 -4.77 47.07
CA VAL A 218 22.54 -3.48 47.45
C VAL A 218 21.31 -3.65 48.33
N LEU A 219 21.02 -4.87 48.79
CA LEU A 219 19.79 -5.21 49.50
C LEU A 219 19.61 -4.38 50.77
N ASP A 220 20.67 -4.23 51.57
CA ASP A 220 20.61 -3.45 52.81
C ASP A 220 20.41 -1.95 52.56
N ASP A 221 21.13 -1.36 51.59
CA ASP A 221 20.94 0.04 51.17
C ASP A 221 19.51 0.28 50.69
N THR A 222 18.94 -0.70 50.00
CA THR A 222 17.59 -0.63 49.46
C THR A 222 16.54 -0.70 50.57
N ILE A 223 16.76 -1.53 51.59
CA ILE A 223 15.88 -1.61 52.78
C ILE A 223 15.95 -0.32 53.58
N GLU A 224 17.13 0.26 53.75
CA GLU A 224 17.28 1.55 54.42
C GLU A 224 16.53 2.68 53.68
N ARG A 225 16.61 2.68 52.34
CA ARG A 225 15.79 3.59 51.52
C ARG A 225 14.30 3.35 51.72
N ASP A 226 13.84 2.10 51.67
CA ASP A 226 12.42 1.77 51.87
C ASP A 226 11.93 2.25 53.26
N PHE A 227 12.75 2.12 54.30
CA PHE A 227 12.44 2.64 55.64
C PHE A 227 12.26 4.15 55.66
N SER A 228 13.11 4.88 54.93
CA SER A 228 13.01 6.34 54.87
C SER A 228 11.71 6.83 54.20
N GLN A 229 11.01 5.94 53.49
CA GLN A 229 9.80 6.22 52.72
C GLN A 229 8.52 5.56 53.26
N LEU A 230 8.54 4.99 54.48
CA LEU A 230 7.41 4.24 55.04
C LEU A 230 6.06 4.95 54.92
N ASP A 231 6.00 6.24 55.25
CA ASP A 231 4.76 7.03 55.21
C ASP A 231 4.27 7.25 53.78
N ALA A 232 5.19 7.60 52.86
CA ALA A 232 4.85 7.77 51.44
C ALA A 232 4.31 6.47 50.83
N ARG A 233 4.93 5.33 51.16
CA ARG A 233 4.47 3.99 50.75
C ARG A 233 3.10 3.66 51.33
N ALA A 234 2.83 4.04 52.58
CA ALA A 234 1.53 3.83 53.22
C ALA A 234 0.41 4.64 52.53
N VAL A 235 0.71 5.85 52.03
CA VAL A 235 -0.22 6.63 51.20
C VAL A 235 -0.54 5.91 49.90
N THR A 236 0.46 5.36 49.21
CA THR A 236 0.26 4.56 47.98
C THR A 236 -0.64 3.35 48.26
N VAL A 237 -0.34 2.57 49.30
CA VAL A 237 -1.15 1.41 49.72
C VAL A 237 -2.60 1.83 49.99
N THR A 238 -2.82 2.88 50.79
CA THR A 238 -4.16 3.35 51.16
C THR A 238 -4.96 3.82 49.95
N THR A 239 -4.30 4.50 49.01
CA THR A 239 -4.94 5.00 47.77
C THR A 239 -5.45 3.83 46.93
N TRP A 240 -4.60 2.83 46.69
CA TRP A 240 -4.94 1.66 45.89
C TRP A 240 -5.91 0.71 46.60
N ASP A 241 -5.81 0.54 47.92
CA ASP A 241 -6.79 -0.20 48.72
C ASP A 241 -8.17 0.48 48.69
N THR A 242 -8.23 1.81 48.59
CA THR A 242 -9.49 2.54 48.40
C THR A 242 -10.14 2.19 47.06
N PHE A 243 -9.35 2.10 45.98
CA PHE A 243 -9.85 1.63 44.68
C PHE A 243 -10.29 0.15 44.74
N GLY A 244 -9.50 -0.72 45.38
CA GLY A 244 -9.86 -2.12 45.57
C GLY A 244 -11.16 -2.30 46.37
N LYS A 245 -11.38 -1.48 47.41
CA LYS A 245 -12.63 -1.46 48.16
C LYS A 245 -13.81 -1.02 47.28
N ALA A 246 -13.67 0.09 46.57
CA ALA A 246 -14.70 0.57 45.63
C ALA A 246 -15.02 -0.47 44.54
N TYR A 247 -14.02 -1.22 44.09
CA TYR A 247 -14.18 -2.35 43.19
C TYR A 247 -15.02 -3.46 43.84
N SER A 248 -14.69 -3.89 45.05
CA SER A 248 -15.41 -4.97 45.77
C SER A 248 -16.88 -4.66 46.08
N GLU A 249 -17.23 -3.37 46.25
CA GLU A 249 -18.60 -2.93 46.50
C GLU A 249 -19.50 -3.00 45.25
N ALA A 250 -18.92 -3.22 44.07
CA ALA A 250 -19.60 -3.34 42.77
C ALA A 250 -20.49 -2.13 42.40
N LYS A 251 -20.12 -0.91 42.83
CA LYS A 251 -20.84 0.36 42.58
C LYS A 251 -20.05 1.39 41.78
N THR A 252 -18.84 1.06 41.35
CA THR A 252 -17.97 1.95 40.58
C THR A 252 -17.47 1.21 39.37
N LEU A 253 -17.65 1.80 38.18
CA LEU A 253 -17.06 1.36 36.93
C LEU A 253 -15.69 2.04 36.76
N PHE A 254 -14.70 1.27 36.30
CA PHE A 254 -13.33 1.73 36.09
C PHE A 254 -12.97 1.75 34.60
N GLY A 255 -12.42 2.87 34.12
CA GLY A 255 -11.78 2.96 32.81
C GLY A 255 -10.47 2.20 32.80
N ASP A 256 -10.37 1.18 31.94
CA ASP A 256 -9.15 0.37 31.87
C ASP A 256 -8.05 1.10 31.10
N MET A 257 -6.85 1.08 31.67
CA MET A 257 -5.65 1.73 31.16
C MET A 257 -4.41 1.02 31.70
N PRO A 258 -3.22 1.19 31.09
CA PRO A 258 -1.99 0.65 31.66
C PRO A 258 -1.69 1.26 33.02
N VAL A 259 -1.22 0.42 33.94
CA VAL A 259 -0.66 0.79 35.22
C VAL A 259 0.78 0.30 35.25
N LEU A 260 1.71 1.24 35.39
CA LEU A 260 3.15 1.00 35.43
C LEU A 260 3.57 0.74 36.88
N PHE A 261 4.43 -0.26 37.06
CA PHE A 261 4.95 -0.64 38.36
C PHE A 261 6.45 -0.39 38.40
N ASP A 262 6.91 0.29 39.44
CA ASP A 262 8.31 0.35 39.81
C ASP A 262 8.48 -0.23 41.22
N TYR A 263 8.99 -1.46 41.27
CA TYR A 263 9.22 -2.17 42.51
C TYR A 263 10.29 -1.51 43.40
N ASP A 264 11.28 -0.86 42.80
CA ASP A 264 12.40 -0.29 43.55
C ASP A 264 12.04 1.02 44.21
N SER A 265 11.27 1.88 43.54
CA SER A 265 10.74 3.13 44.11
C SER A 265 9.40 2.98 44.82
N PHE A 266 8.79 1.78 44.77
CA PHE A 266 7.43 1.50 45.28
C PHE A 266 6.37 2.41 44.62
N ALA A 267 6.54 2.70 43.33
CA ALA A 267 5.60 3.51 42.56
C ALA A 267 4.63 2.61 41.78
N ILE A 268 3.36 3.02 41.78
CA ILE A 268 2.30 2.42 40.97
C ILE A 268 1.59 3.58 40.28
N GLU A 269 1.89 3.76 39.01
CA GLU A 269 1.50 4.94 38.25
C GLU A 269 0.52 4.55 37.15
N PRO A 270 -0.74 4.98 37.22
CA PRO A 270 -1.65 4.83 36.10
C PRO A 270 -1.17 5.72 34.95
N TRP A 271 -1.43 5.29 33.71
CA TRP A 271 -1.02 6.03 32.51
C TRP A 271 -1.54 7.47 32.47
N ARG A 272 -2.71 7.69 33.07
CA ARG A 272 -3.36 8.99 33.25
C ARG A 272 -4.18 9.00 34.54
N GLU A 273 -4.81 10.12 34.84
CA GLU A 273 -5.76 10.19 35.96
C GLU A 273 -6.88 9.12 35.82
N PRO A 274 -7.15 8.31 36.86
CA PRO A 274 -8.14 7.24 36.81
C PRO A 274 -9.54 7.74 36.45
N VAL A 275 -10.18 7.09 35.46
CA VAL A 275 -11.53 7.43 35.00
C VAL A 275 -12.54 6.55 35.71
N LEU A 276 -13.43 7.15 36.51
CA LEU A 276 -14.38 6.45 37.38
C LEU A 276 -15.80 6.93 37.13
N ARG A 277 -16.79 6.01 37.17
CA ARG A 277 -18.22 6.36 37.17
C ARG A 277 -18.97 5.57 38.23
N VAL A 278 -19.71 6.28 39.08
CA VAL A 278 -20.61 5.65 40.05
C VAL A 278 -21.81 5.05 39.31
N ALA A 279 -22.16 3.82 39.65
CA ALA A 279 -23.28 3.06 39.10
C ALA A 279 -24.11 2.43 40.24
N GLU A 280 -25.38 2.13 39.98
CA GLU A 280 -26.26 1.50 40.98
C GLU A 280 -25.78 0.09 41.36
N SER A 281 -25.33 -0.68 40.36
CA SER A 281 -24.72 -2.00 40.51
C SER A 281 -23.97 -2.35 39.22
N THR A 282 -22.86 -3.08 39.33
CA THR A 282 -22.02 -3.52 38.21
C THR A 282 -21.93 -5.04 38.20
N SER A 283 -22.17 -5.66 37.04
CA SER A 283 -22.04 -7.11 36.87
C SER A 283 -20.70 -7.40 36.20
N ARG A 284 -19.74 -7.93 36.96
CA ARG A 284 -18.41 -8.30 36.45
C ARG A 284 -18.33 -9.79 36.10
N PRO A 285 -17.66 -10.17 35.01
CA PRO A 285 -17.42 -11.57 34.66
C PRO A 285 -16.74 -12.34 35.79
N ASP A 286 -17.27 -13.52 36.12
CA ASP A 286 -16.58 -14.45 37.01
C ASP A 286 -15.24 -14.88 36.38
N ARG A 287 -14.15 -14.64 37.11
CA ARG A 287 -12.80 -14.94 36.65
C ARG A 287 -12.44 -16.43 36.76
N SER A 288 -13.24 -17.22 37.50
CA SER A 288 -13.01 -18.62 37.86
C SER A 288 -13.79 -19.65 37.01
N ARG A 289 -14.30 -19.24 35.85
CA ARG A 289 -15.15 -20.10 35.02
C ARG A 289 -14.41 -21.34 34.51
N ALA A 290 -15.04 -22.51 34.66
CA ALA A 290 -14.52 -23.77 34.17
C ALA A 290 -14.31 -23.74 32.65
N ALA A 291 -13.17 -24.28 32.21
CA ALA A 291 -12.87 -24.41 30.80
C ALA A 291 -13.86 -25.36 30.11
N VAL A 292 -14.25 -25.02 28.90
CA VAL A 292 -15.11 -25.85 28.05
C VAL A 292 -14.23 -26.87 27.33
N ASN A 293 -14.48 -28.16 27.56
CA ASN A 293 -13.69 -29.27 27.02
C ASN A 293 -14.42 -30.05 25.90
N SER A 294 -15.57 -29.57 25.45
CA SER A 294 -16.32 -30.12 24.31
C SER A 294 -16.04 -29.32 23.02
N PRO A 295 -16.22 -29.94 21.84
CA PRO A 295 -16.20 -29.21 20.58
C PRO A 295 -17.16 -28.01 20.61
N VAL A 296 -16.69 -26.89 20.05
CA VAL A 296 -17.40 -25.61 20.12
C VAL A 296 -17.50 -24.98 18.73
N CYS A 297 -18.63 -24.34 18.45
CA CYS A 297 -18.76 -23.37 17.37
C CYS A 297 -18.77 -21.97 17.96
N VAL A 298 -17.88 -21.10 17.51
CA VAL A 298 -17.72 -19.71 17.99
C VAL A 298 -17.97 -18.74 16.85
N ASP A 299 -18.50 -17.57 17.17
CA ASP A 299 -18.74 -16.49 16.25
C ASP A 299 -18.07 -15.22 16.76
N LEU A 300 -17.07 -14.79 16.01
CA LEU A 300 -16.13 -13.74 16.38
C LEU A 300 -16.49 -12.39 15.76
N THR A 301 -17.67 -12.26 15.13
CA THR A 301 -18.16 -10.98 14.58
C THR A 301 -18.77 -10.05 15.63
N TYR A 302 -18.78 -10.48 16.90
CA TYR A 302 -19.30 -9.75 18.04
C TYR A 302 -18.17 -9.47 19.03
N LEU A 303 -18.18 -8.30 19.65
CA LEU A 303 -17.21 -7.93 20.70
C LEU A 303 -17.16 -8.97 21.82
N ARG A 304 -18.33 -9.47 22.23
CA ARG A 304 -18.47 -10.66 23.06
C ARG A 304 -18.82 -11.86 22.18
N PRO A 305 -17.86 -12.76 21.89
CA PRO A 305 -18.09 -13.89 21.00
C PRO A 305 -19.33 -14.70 21.40
N ARG A 306 -20.14 -15.05 20.40
CA ARG A 306 -21.24 -16.01 20.60
C ARG A 306 -20.69 -17.40 20.40
N PHE A 307 -21.18 -18.37 21.16
CA PHE A 307 -20.73 -19.75 21.01
C PHE A 307 -21.81 -20.75 21.36
N ALA A 308 -21.68 -21.96 20.83
CA ALA A 308 -22.50 -23.11 21.19
C ALA A 308 -21.61 -24.34 21.33
N THR A 309 -22.01 -25.23 22.24
CA THR A 309 -21.40 -26.57 22.41
C THR A 309 -22.44 -27.64 22.14
N ILE A 310 -22.00 -28.89 22.01
CA ILE A 310 -22.87 -30.07 21.87
C ILE A 310 -23.98 -30.06 22.94
N GLY A 311 -25.23 -30.17 22.51
CA GLY A 311 -26.42 -30.15 23.39
C GLY A 311 -26.95 -28.76 23.78
N SER A 312 -26.35 -27.66 23.32
CA SER A 312 -26.82 -26.30 23.62
C SER A 312 -28.20 -26.02 22.99
N GLN A 313 -29.14 -25.54 23.81
CA GLN A 313 -30.49 -25.17 23.35
C GLN A 313 -30.55 -23.76 22.73
N ALA A 314 -29.67 -22.86 23.14
CA ALA A 314 -29.58 -21.48 22.66
C ALA A 314 -28.08 -21.05 22.51
N PRO A 315 -27.76 -20.06 21.65
CA PRO A 315 -26.43 -19.46 21.62
C PRO A 315 -26.05 -18.90 22.99
N SER A 316 -24.83 -19.18 23.44
CA SER A 316 -24.25 -18.59 24.65
C SER A 316 -23.40 -17.37 24.29
N THR A 317 -23.35 -16.41 25.20
CA THR A 317 -22.51 -15.21 25.08
C THR A 317 -21.27 -15.34 25.95
N SER A 318 -20.10 -15.07 25.38
CA SER A 318 -18.86 -14.91 26.14
C SER A 318 -19.02 -13.74 27.14
N PRO A 319 -18.66 -13.93 28.42
CA PRO A 319 -18.70 -12.83 29.37
C PRO A 319 -17.55 -11.85 29.14
N GLU A 320 -16.44 -12.29 28.54
CA GLU A 320 -15.32 -11.44 28.19
C GLU A 320 -15.56 -10.62 26.90
N THR A 321 -15.10 -9.37 26.94
CA THR A 321 -15.06 -8.42 25.82
C THR A 321 -13.74 -8.56 25.07
N TYR A 322 -13.74 -9.13 23.87
CA TYR A 322 -12.51 -9.32 23.11
C TYR A 322 -12.08 -8.01 22.45
N LEU A 323 -11.49 -7.16 23.28
CA LEU A 323 -10.92 -5.86 22.96
C LEU A 323 -9.46 -5.84 23.39
N TRP A 324 -8.62 -5.24 22.56
CA TRP A 324 -7.20 -5.07 22.79
C TRP A 324 -6.81 -3.63 22.48
N GLN A 325 -5.87 -3.08 23.24
CA GLN A 325 -5.36 -1.74 23.02
C GLN A 325 -3.84 -1.69 23.04
N ARG A 326 -3.25 -0.81 22.24
CA ARG A 326 -1.85 -0.41 22.35
C ARG A 326 -1.76 1.06 22.70
N TRP A 327 -1.21 1.33 23.87
CA TRP A 327 -0.97 2.66 24.41
C TRP A 327 0.46 3.09 24.09
N ARG A 328 0.67 4.34 23.68
CA ARG A 328 2.00 4.86 23.28
C ARG A 328 2.32 6.17 24.00
N SER A 329 3.54 6.28 24.51
CA SER A 329 4.08 7.52 25.06
C SER A 329 5.55 7.64 24.66
N GLY A 330 5.85 8.61 23.80
CA GLY A 330 7.19 8.73 23.20
C GLY A 330 7.60 7.47 22.45
N ASN A 331 8.67 6.81 22.91
CA ASN A 331 9.17 5.57 22.31
C ASN A 331 8.64 4.29 22.99
N ASP A 332 7.92 4.42 24.10
CA ASP A 332 7.42 3.28 24.86
C ASP A 332 5.99 2.93 24.43
N SER A 333 5.70 1.63 24.41
CA SER A 333 4.36 1.13 24.09
C SER A 333 3.95 -0.01 25.01
N VAL A 334 2.72 0.00 25.47
CA VAL A 334 2.14 -1.05 26.30
C VAL A 334 0.90 -1.62 25.63
N ASP A 335 0.88 -2.94 25.50
CA ASP A 335 -0.27 -3.70 25.01
C ASP A 335 -1.15 -4.09 26.20
N LEU A 336 -2.44 -3.78 26.09
CA LEU A 336 -3.44 -4.04 27.11
C LEU A 336 -4.57 -4.93 26.57
N GLU A 337 -4.92 -5.95 27.35
CA GLU A 337 -5.98 -6.90 27.02
C GLU A 337 -7.25 -6.58 27.83
N LEU A 338 -8.26 -6.00 27.19
CA LEU A 338 -9.47 -5.48 27.85
C LEU A 338 -10.57 -6.54 27.98
N PHE A 339 -10.20 -7.81 28.20
CA PHE A 339 -11.13 -8.94 28.28
C PHE A 339 -12.20 -8.80 29.37
N ARG A 340 -11.93 -7.96 30.38
CA ARG A 340 -12.77 -7.81 31.57
C ARG A 340 -12.98 -6.33 31.94
N ALA A 341 -12.63 -5.41 31.04
CA ALA A 341 -12.75 -3.99 31.29
C ALA A 341 -14.22 -3.61 31.54
N ASP A 342 -14.44 -2.79 32.57
CA ASP A 342 -15.74 -2.18 32.83
C ASP A 342 -16.06 -1.12 31.76
N ILE A 343 -15.05 -0.32 31.37
CA ILE A 343 -15.15 0.77 30.40
C ILE A 343 -13.91 0.75 29.49
N ALA A 344 -14.11 0.90 28.18
CA ALA A 344 -13.03 1.14 27.22
C ALA A 344 -12.69 2.63 27.12
N LEU A 345 -11.40 2.97 27.15
CA LEU A 345 -10.93 4.34 26.97
C LEU A 345 -10.39 4.54 25.55
N LEU A 346 -11.08 5.31 24.72
CA LEU A 346 -10.65 5.61 23.35
C LEU A 346 -9.74 6.85 23.34
N ASP A 347 -8.60 6.71 23.99
CA ASP A 347 -7.61 7.78 24.15
C ASP A 347 -6.88 8.09 22.83
N PRO A 348 -6.51 9.36 22.54
CA PRO A 348 -5.64 9.69 21.41
C PRO A 348 -4.33 8.90 21.37
N ASP A 349 -3.78 8.53 22.54
CA ASP A 349 -2.54 7.77 22.66
C ASP A 349 -2.75 6.24 22.57
N ALA A 350 -4.00 5.79 22.41
CA ALA A 350 -4.38 4.38 22.37
C ALA A 350 -4.99 3.97 21.02
N THR A 351 -4.41 2.95 20.39
CA THR A 351 -5.07 2.27 19.26
C THR A 351 -5.90 1.10 19.80
N SER A 352 -7.19 1.05 19.45
CA SER A 352 -8.11 0.01 19.91
C SER A 352 -8.50 -0.93 18.77
N LEU A 353 -8.43 -2.24 19.02
CA LEU A 353 -8.85 -3.27 18.08
C LEU A 353 -9.73 -4.29 18.80
N SER A 354 -10.94 -4.50 18.31
CA SER A 354 -11.85 -5.57 18.72
C SER A 354 -11.57 -6.85 17.95
N VAL A 355 -12.14 -7.97 18.39
CA VAL A 355 -12.08 -9.23 17.63
C VAL A 355 -12.83 -9.13 16.29
N ALA A 356 -13.84 -8.28 16.19
CA ALA A 356 -14.56 -8.07 14.94
C ALA A 356 -13.70 -7.32 13.90
N ASP A 357 -12.75 -6.51 14.36
CA ASP A 357 -11.80 -5.81 13.49
C ASP A 357 -10.86 -6.77 12.75
N LEU A 358 -10.72 -8.03 13.22
CA LEU A 358 -10.03 -9.08 12.47
C LEU A 358 -10.71 -9.42 11.13
N PHE A 359 -11.98 -9.04 10.98
CA PHE A 359 -12.80 -9.29 9.80
C PHE A 359 -13.14 -8.03 9.01
N PHE A 360 -13.32 -6.91 9.71
CA PHE A 360 -13.93 -5.71 9.15
C PHE A 360 -13.01 -4.50 9.08
N SER A 361 -11.84 -4.53 9.72
CA SER A 361 -10.90 -3.40 9.66
C SER A 361 -10.20 -3.33 8.32
N GLN A 362 -10.19 -2.13 7.74
CA GLN A 362 -9.49 -1.84 6.47
C GLN A 362 -8.16 -1.10 6.70
N ASP A 363 -8.07 -0.32 7.79
CA ASP A 363 -6.94 0.60 8.04
C ASP A 363 -6.03 0.19 9.20
N ALA A 364 -6.30 -0.96 9.86
CA ALA A 364 -5.48 -1.40 10.98
C ALA A 364 -4.05 -1.74 10.56
N ASP A 365 -3.07 -1.27 11.33
CA ASP A 365 -1.68 -1.65 11.16
C ASP A 365 -1.54 -3.18 11.25
N PRO A 366 -0.95 -3.86 10.24
CA PRO A 366 -0.89 -5.32 10.21
C PRO A 366 -0.17 -5.94 11.42
N SER A 367 0.81 -5.25 12.01
CA SER A 367 1.53 -5.75 13.18
C SER A 367 0.69 -5.67 14.45
N GLN A 368 -0.11 -4.62 14.60
CA GLN A 368 -1.07 -4.46 15.69
C GLN A 368 -2.22 -5.46 15.56
N LEU A 369 -2.76 -5.64 14.34
CA LEU A 369 -3.82 -6.61 14.07
C LEU A 369 -3.39 -8.04 14.42
N ASP A 370 -2.15 -8.42 14.08
CA ASP A 370 -1.61 -9.72 14.45
C ASP A 370 -1.37 -9.86 15.96
N SER A 371 -0.90 -8.80 16.62
CA SER A 371 -0.73 -8.78 18.09
C SER A 371 -2.07 -8.99 18.82
N ALA A 372 -3.12 -8.29 18.38
CA ALA A 372 -4.48 -8.43 18.89
C ALA A 372 -5.03 -9.83 18.62
N ALA A 373 -4.90 -10.34 17.38
CA ALA A 373 -5.33 -11.68 17.01
C ALA A 373 -4.65 -12.77 17.85
N HIS A 374 -3.35 -12.60 18.15
CA HIS A 374 -2.62 -13.51 19.03
C HIS A 374 -3.19 -13.51 20.45
N ALA A 375 -3.46 -12.32 21.01
CA ALA A 375 -4.07 -12.17 22.33
C ALA A 375 -5.46 -12.84 22.38
N PHE A 376 -6.30 -12.60 21.37
CA PHE A 376 -7.63 -13.19 21.26
C PHE A 376 -7.58 -14.71 21.14
N ALA A 377 -6.74 -15.27 20.26
CA ALA A 377 -6.59 -16.72 20.12
C ALA A 377 -6.05 -17.37 21.40
N ARG A 378 -5.10 -16.70 22.08
CA ARG A 378 -4.58 -17.14 23.38
C ARG A 378 -5.70 -17.18 24.43
N LYS A 379 -6.54 -16.15 24.52
CA LYS A 379 -7.68 -16.11 25.43
C LYS A 379 -8.72 -17.19 25.10
N LEU A 380 -9.07 -17.37 23.82
CA LEU A 380 -9.95 -18.45 23.37
C LEU A 380 -9.43 -19.82 23.83
N SER A 381 -8.13 -20.09 23.70
CA SER A 381 -7.54 -21.38 24.11
C SER A 381 -7.55 -21.65 25.62
N LYS A 382 -7.64 -20.60 26.44
CA LYS A 382 -7.85 -20.73 27.89
C LYS A 382 -9.31 -21.07 28.21
N THR A 383 -10.25 -20.56 27.41
CA THR A 383 -11.69 -20.80 27.59
C THR A 383 -12.16 -22.13 26.98
N PHE A 384 -11.67 -22.46 25.79
CA PHE A 384 -12.01 -23.66 25.01
C PHE A 384 -10.78 -24.54 24.87
N THR A 385 -10.82 -25.73 25.46
CA THR A 385 -9.67 -26.66 25.52
C THR A 385 -9.77 -27.81 24.51
N ALA A 386 -10.94 -28.02 23.91
CA ALA A 386 -11.11 -29.00 22.86
C ALA A 386 -10.33 -28.58 21.60
N PRO A 387 -9.69 -29.53 20.88
CA PRO A 387 -8.93 -29.21 19.67
C PRO A 387 -9.82 -28.82 18.48
N ALA A 388 -11.09 -29.24 18.49
CA ALA A 388 -12.08 -28.96 17.46
C ALA A 388 -12.83 -27.66 17.79
N LEU A 389 -12.55 -26.62 17.00
CA LEU A 389 -13.18 -25.31 17.10
C LEU A 389 -13.67 -24.90 15.71
N LEU A 390 -14.99 -24.88 15.52
CA LEU A 390 -15.57 -24.26 14.35
C LEU A 390 -15.69 -22.77 14.64
N TRP A 391 -15.32 -21.92 13.69
CA TRP A 391 -15.47 -20.49 13.82
C TRP A 391 -16.23 -19.92 12.64
N LEU A 392 -17.28 -19.16 12.92
CA LEU A 392 -18.16 -18.63 11.89
C LEU A 392 -17.51 -17.48 11.13
N VAL A 393 -17.75 -17.46 9.83
CA VAL A 393 -17.18 -16.50 8.89
C VAL A 393 -18.30 -15.81 8.10
N PRO A 394 -18.34 -14.47 8.06
CA PRO A 394 -19.19 -13.74 7.12
C PRO A 394 -18.97 -14.18 5.67
N ASP A 395 -20.04 -14.50 4.96
CA ASP A 395 -19.92 -15.11 3.64
C ASP A 395 -19.30 -14.22 2.56
N PHE A 396 -19.28 -12.90 2.80
CA PHE A 396 -18.69 -11.93 1.89
C PHE A 396 -17.17 -11.84 1.98
N LEU A 397 -16.58 -12.36 3.06
CA LEU A 397 -15.14 -12.35 3.25
C LEU A 397 -14.48 -13.50 2.51
N ASN A 398 -13.31 -13.21 1.93
CA ASN A 398 -12.51 -14.20 1.20
C ASN A 398 -11.33 -14.73 2.01
N ASP A 399 -10.72 -15.80 1.50
CA ASP A 399 -9.60 -16.48 2.16
C ASP A 399 -8.37 -15.60 2.42
N PHE A 400 -8.16 -14.51 1.66
CA PHE A 400 -7.02 -13.60 1.86
C PHE A 400 -7.28 -12.65 3.02
N GLN A 401 -8.51 -12.11 3.13
CA GLN A 401 -8.92 -11.26 4.25
C GLN A 401 -8.89 -12.01 5.59
N LEU A 402 -9.12 -13.32 5.58
CA LEU A 402 -9.17 -14.15 6.79
C LEU A 402 -7.79 -14.61 7.29
N GLN A 403 -6.69 -14.26 6.61
CA GLN A 403 -5.36 -14.82 6.88
C GLN A 403 -4.92 -14.63 8.34
N VAL A 404 -5.08 -13.42 8.90
CA VAL A 404 -4.63 -13.07 10.25
C VAL A 404 -5.42 -13.86 11.30
N ALA A 405 -6.75 -13.86 11.21
CA ALA A 405 -7.62 -14.61 12.13
C ALA A 405 -7.34 -16.11 12.05
N ARG A 406 -7.32 -16.67 10.83
CA ARG A 406 -7.13 -18.10 10.59
C ARG A 406 -5.80 -18.61 11.13
N ARG A 407 -4.69 -17.93 10.83
CA ARG A 407 -3.34 -18.31 11.29
C ARG A 407 -3.26 -18.34 12.82
N ASN A 408 -3.77 -17.29 13.49
CA ASN A 408 -3.71 -17.20 14.94
C ASN A 408 -4.61 -18.25 15.64
N ILE A 409 -5.78 -18.53 15.08
CA ILE A 409 -6.67 -19.60 15.58
C ILE A 409 -6.02 -20.98 15.37
N ASN A 410 -5.50 -21.26 14.17
CA ASN A 410 -4.82 -22.53 13.85
C ASN A 410 -3.60 -22.80 14.74
N ALA A 411 -2.88 -21.76 15.15
CA ALA A 411 -1.75 -21.87 16.06
C ALA A 411 -2.12 -22.39 17.47
N ARG A 412 -3.40 -22.27 17.86
CA ARG A 412 -3.90 -22.72 19.17
C ARG A 412 -4.82 -23.94 19.08
N PHE A 413 -5.50 -24.13 17.95
CA PHE A 413 -6.52 -25.17 17.77
C PHE A 413 -6.17 -26.07 16.58
N ALA A 414 -5.67 -27.28 16.88
CA ALA A 414 -5.17 -28.21 15.88
C ALA A 414 -6.21 -28.69 14.86
N LYS A 415 -7.51 -28.58 15.15
CA LYS A 415 -8.64 -28.94 14.28
C LYS A 415 -9.62 -27.78 14.10
N ALA A 416 -9.12 -26.55 14.01
CA ALA A 416 -9.97 -25.38 13.75
C ALA A 416 -10.49 -25.34 12.30
N GLU A 417 -11.77 -25.00 12.13
CA GLU A 417 -12.45 -24.98 10.83
C GLU A 417 -13.28 -23.69 10.63
N PRO A 418 -12.98 -22.88 9.59
CA PRO A 418 -13.78 -21.70 9.25
C PRO A 418 -15.09 -22.09 8.58
N LEU A 419 -16.24 -21.80 9.18
CA LEU A 419 -17.55 -22.17 8.64
C LEU A 419 -18.34 -20.93 8.16
N PRO A 420 -18.80 -20.87 6.91
CA PRO A 420 -19.67 -19.78 6.47
C PRO A 420 -20.95 -19.70 7.30
N ARG A 421 -21.34 -18.48 7.69
CA ARG A 421 -22.53 -18.23 8.51
C ARG A 421 -23.80 -18.73 7.85
N SER A 422 -23.90 -18.64 6.52
CA SER A 422 -25.06 -19.15 5.79
C SER A 422 -25.22 -20.68 5.85
N VAL A 423 -24.11 -21.42 5.82
CA VAL A 423 -24.09 -22.88 5.98
C VAL A 423 -24.56 -23.22 7.38
N ALA A 424 -24.00 -22.57 8.41
CA ALA A 424 -24.44 -22.74 9.79
C ALA A 424 -25.95 -22.45 9.93
N ALA A 425 -26.44 -21.35 9.35
CA ALA A 425 -27.85 -20.97 9.45
C ALA A 425 -28.82 -22.02 8.85
N VAL A 426 -28.45 -22.65 7.74
CA VAL A 426 -29.26 -23.70 7.13
C VAL A 426 -29.34 -24.94 8.02
N PHE A 427 -28.23 -25.36 8.64
CA PHE A 427 -28.25 -26.48 9.60
C PHE A 427 -29.01 -26.14 10.89
N ASP A 428 -29.06 -24.87 11.27
CA ASP A 428 -29.82 -24.44 12.45
C ASP A 428 -31.34 -24.43 12.17
N GLN A 429 -31.76 -23.83 11.05
CA GLN A 429 -33.17 -23.47 10.83
C GLN A 429 -33.93 -24.37 9.84
N ILE A 430 -33.25 -25.12 8.96
CA ILE A 430 -33.92 -26.00 7.99
C ILE A 430 -34.05 -27.42 8.54
N ASP A 431 -35.31 -27.86 8.62
CA ASP A 431 -35.63 -29.28 8.77
C ASP A 431 -35.53 -29.97 7.40
N HIS A 432 -34.72 -31.02 7.30
CA HIS A 432 -34.55 -31.82 6.09
C HIS A 432 -35.88 -32.47 5.62
N ALA A 433 -36.88 -32.59 6.51
CA ALA A 433 -38.24 -32.98 6.14
C ALA A 433 -38.88 -32.03 5.10
N LYS A 434 -38.50 -30.74 5.08
CA LYS A 434 -39.02 -29.74 4.15
C LYS A 434 -38.43 -29.86 2.73
N ILE A 435 -37.31 -30.56 2.57
CA ILE A 435 -36.65 -30.73 1.27
C ILE A 435 -37.45 -31.75 0.46
N LYS A 436 -38.10 -31.29 -0.62
CA LYS A 436 -38.99 -32.11 -1.46
C LYS A 436 -38.24 -32.84 -2.58
N SER A 437 -37.19 -32.23 -3.11
CA SER A 437 -36.40 -32.77 -4.23
C SER A 437 -35.01 -32.14 -4.25
N ALA A 438 -34.09 -32.76 -4.99
CA ALA A 438 -32.82 -32.11 -5.33
C ALA A 438 -33.09 -30.80 -6.09
N GLY A 439 -32.28 -29.78 -5.82
CA GLY A 439 -32.45 -28.43 -6.36
C GLY A 439 -33.25 -27.48 -5.48
N PHE A 440 -33.73 -27.90 -4.30
CA PHE A 440 -34.36 -27.02 -3.31
C PHE A 440 -33.40 -25.89 -2.91
N GLN A 441 -33.83 -24.64 -3.03
CA GLN A 441 -32.98 -23.46 -2.87
C GLN A 441 -33.36 -22.66 -1.63
N VAL A 442 -32.37 -22.37 -0.80
CA VAL A 442 -32.49 -21.49 0.37
C VAL A 442 -31.65 -20.26 0.11
N VAL A 443 -32.21 -19.08 0.37
CA VAL A 443 -31.45 -17.83 0.41
C VAL A 443 -31.30 -17.42 1.86
N VAL A 444 -30.07 -17.17 2.29
CA VAL A 444 -29.74 -16.70 3.63
C VAL A 444 -29.35 -15.23 3.53
N VAL A 445 -30.05 -14.37 4.27
CA VAL A 445 -29.78 -12.94 4.38
C VAL A 445 -29.13 -12.67 5.73
N ASP A 446 -27.98 -12.01 5.70
CA ASP A 446 -27.20 -11.68 6.88
C ASP A 446 -26.76 -10.21 6.83
N GLN A 447 -26.56 -9.63 8.02
CA GLN A 447 -26.06 -8.28 8.20
C GLN A 447 -24.94 -8.30 9.25
N THR A 448 -23.70 -8.16 8.80
CA THR A 448 -22.50 -8.19 9.65
C THR A 448 -21.47 -7.20 9.15
N GLY A 449 -20.80 -6.48 10.05
CA GLY A 449 -19.73 -5.53 9.68
C GLY A 449 -20.21 -4.41 8.74
N GLY A 450 -21.42 -3.88 8.97
CA GLY A 450 -22.01 -2.85 8.11
C GLY A 450 -22.47 -3.34 6.73
N THR A 451 -22.33 -4.62 6.42
CA THR A 451 -22.67 -5.18 5.10
C THR A 451 -23.89 -6.08 5.20
N THR A 452 -24.89 -5.82 4.37
CA THR A 452 -26.07 -6.67 4.17
C THR A 452 -25.89 -7.45 2.88
N TYR A 453 -25.92 -8.77 2.96
CA TYR A 453 -25.69 -9.65 1.81
C TYR A 453 -26.63 -10.86 1.84
N ALA A 454 -26.78 -11.49 0.68
CA ALA A 454 -27.56 -12.71 0.51
C ALA A 454 -26.69 -13.83 -0.10
N THR A 455 -26.73 -15.01 0.51
CA THR A 455 -26.06 -16.21 0.00
C THR A 455 -27.08 -17.27 -0.33
N LYS A 456 -27.01 -17.85 -1.53
CA LYS A 456 -27.86 -18.97 -1.92
C LYS A 456 -27.19 -20.31 -1.57
N LEU A 457 -27.97 -21.24 -1.03
CA LEU A 457 -27.59 -22.64 -0.84
C LEU A 457 -28.58 -23.55 -1.56
N ILE A 458 -28.07 -24.57 -2.24
CA ILE A 458 -28.87 -25.49 -3.04
C ILE A 458 -28.71 -26.91 -2.51
N ALA A 459 -29.82 -27.57 -2.19
CA ALA A 459 -29.80 -28.95 -1.74
C ALA A 459 -29.48 -29.88 -2.92
N ARG A 460 -28.52 -30.77 -2.72
CA ARG A 460 -28.12 -31.84 -3.65
C ARG A 460 -28.26 -33.19 -2.98
N TYR A 461 -28.38 -34.24 -3.78
CA TYR A 461 -28.63 -35.59 -3.29
C TYR A 461 -27.40 -36.48 -3.46
N ASP A 462 -27.12 -37.27 -2.42
CA ASP A 462 -26.10 -38.31 -2.40
C ASP A 462 -26.71 -39.57 -1.75
N ALA A 463 -26.67 -40.69 -2.47
CA ALA A 463 -27.27 -41.95 -2.03
C ALA A 463 -26.52 -42.54 -0.82
N ASP A 464 -25.19 -42.42 -0.79
CA ASP A 464 -24.36 -42.96 0.30
C ASP A 464 -24.60 -42.17 1.59
N LEU A 465 -24.92 -40.88 1.46
CA LEU A 465 -25.29 -40.03 2.59
C LEU A 465 -26.62 -40.47 3.23
N LEU A 466 -27.59 -40.89 2.42
CA LEU A 466 -28.88 -41.40 2.92
C LEU A 466 -28.69 -42.66 3.77
N GLU A 467 -27.78 -43.55 3.36
CA GLU A 467 -27.48 -44.77 4.10
C GLU A 467 -26.77 -44.48 5.43
N ARG A 468 -25.76 -43.61 5.42
CA ARG A 468 -24.96 -43.33 6.62
C ARG A 468 -25.68 -42.46 7.64
N VAL A 469 -26.43 -41.46 7.17
CA VAL A 469 -27.10 -40.47 8.04
C VAL A 469 -28.53 -40.21 7.54
N PRO A 470 -29.48 -41.14 7.76
CA PRO A 470 -30.82 -41.06 7.19
C PRO A 470 -31.61 -39.78 7.50
N GLN A 471 -31.30 -39.12 8.62
CA GLN A 471 -31.97 -37.87 9.02
C GLN A 471 -31.71 -36.70 8.06
N THR A 472 -30.63 -36.73 7.25
CA THR A 472 -30.40 -35.74 6.18
C THR A 472 -31.22 -36.06 4.93
N ARG A 473 -31.81 -37.25 4.88
CA ARG A 473 -32.55 -37.80 3.73
C ARG A 473 -31.71 -37.84 2.44
N GLY A 474 -30.40 -38.00 2.59
CA GLY A 474 -29.44 -37.99 1.48
C GLY A 474 -29.11 -36.59 0.96
N PHE A 475 -29.57 -35.52 1.60
CA PHE A 475 -29.30 -34.16 1.12
C PHE A 475 -28.07 -33.52 1.77
N TYR A 476 -27.25 -32.88 0.95
CA TYR A 476 -26.15 -31.99 1.35
C TYR A 476 -26.31 -30.61 0.66
N TRP A 477 -25.61 -29.59 1.15
CA TRP A 477 -25.78 -28.21 0.66
C TRP A 477 -24.62 -27.73 -0.21
N GLU A 478 -24.90 -27.21 -1.40
CA GLU A 478 -23.94 -26.44 -2.21
C GLU A 478 -24.16 -24.96 -1.99
N ARG A 479 -23.18 -24.27 -1.39
CA ARG A 479 -23.17 -22.82 -1.20
C ARG A 479 -22.72 -22.14 -2.49
N SER A 480 -23.49 -21.15 -2.95
CA SER A 480 -23.13 -20.26 -4.06
C SER A 480 -22.42 -19.00 -3.54
N PRO A 481 -21.72 -18.24 -4.39
CA PRO A 481 -21.17 -16.94 -4.02
C PRO A 481 -22.25 -16.00 -3.47
N HIS A 482 -21.86 -15.14 -2.53
CA HIS A 482 -22.75 -14.14 -1.95
C HIS A 482 -23.07 -13.03 -2.95
N VAL A 483 -24.15 -12.31 -2.67
CA VAL A 483 -24.57 -11.09 -3.37
C VAL A 483 -24.67 -9.97 -2.35
N THR A 484 -23.87 -8.93 -2.49
CA THR A 484 -23.96 -7.72 -1.65
C THR A 484 -25.20 -6.93 -2.02
N LEU A 485 -26.06 -6.66 -1.05
CA LEU A 485 -27.31 -5.92 -1.22
C LEU A 485 -27.14 -4.45 -0.83
N GLN A 486 -26.41 -4.20 0.25
CA GLN A 486 -26.13 -2.88 0.79
C GLN A 486 -24.82 -2.94 1.59
N HIS A 487 -24.03 -1.87 1.50
CA HIS A 487 -22.86 -1.66 2.34
C HIS A 487 -22.97 -0.28 2.99
N ASP A 488 -23.02 -0.25 4.32
CA ASP A 488 -23.04 0.95 5.15
C ASP A 488 -22.10 0.75 6.35
N SER A 489 -20.83 1.10 6.14
CA SER A 489 -19.80 1.03 7.19
C SER A 489 -20.01 2.07 8.29
N THR A 490 -20.74 3.17 8.02
CA THR A 490 -20.93 4.27 8.99
C THR A 490 -21.85 3.90 10.16
N GLY A 491 -22.73 2.92 9.96
CA GLY A 491 -23.66 2.43 10.97
C GLY A 491 -23.13 1.28 11.83
N TYR A 492 -21.95 0.72 11.55
CA TYR A 492 -21.39 -0.41 12.31
C TYR A 492 -20.44 0.07 13.39
N ASP A 493 -20.77 -0.25 14.64
CA ASP A 493 -19.95 0.05 15.81
C ASP A 493 -19.48 -1.27 16.46
N ALA A 494 -18.22 -1.62 16.22
CA ALA A 494 -17.59 -2.82 16.77
C ALA A 494 -17.48 -2.80 18.30
N LEU A 495 -17.65 -1.63 18.93
CA LEU A 495 -17.53 -1.40 20.37
C LEU A 495 -18.89 -1.18 21.05
N ALA A 496 -20.01 -1.44 20.37
CA ALA A 496 -21.36 -1.18 20.90
C ALA A 496 -21.67 -1.93 22.21
N GLU A 497 -21.00 -3.08 22.46
CA GLU A 497 -21.24 -3.95 23.62
C GLU A 497 -20.40 -3.60 24.87
N ILE A 498 -19.67 -2.48 24.87
CA ILE A 498 -18.92 -2.00 26.03
C ILE A 498 -19.15 -0.49 26.24
N PRO A 499 -19.42 -0.03 27.48
CA PRO A 499 -19.37 1.39 27.79
C PRO A 499 -18.00 1.96 27.45
N ARG A 500 -17.96 3.20 26.96
CA ARG A 500 -16.69 3.81 26.55
C ARG A 500 -16.66 5.31 26.74
N VAL A 501 -15.44 5.83 26.87
CA VAL A 501 -15.15 7.26 26.84
C VAL A 501 -14.44 7.57 25.54
N ASP A 502 -14.98 8.49 24.76
CA ASP A 502 -14.38 8.90 23.49
C ASP A 502 -13.18 9.86 23.67
N ARG A 503 -12.57 10.25 22.55
CA ARG A 503 -11.39 11.13 22.52
C ARG A 503 -11.64 12.50 23.14
N ASP A 504 -12.88 12.97 23.11
CA ASP A 504 -13.29 14.27 23.65
C ASP A 504 -13.71 14.17 25.13
N GLY A 505 -13.65 12.97 25.71
CA GLY A 505 -14.05 12.70 27.10
C GLY A 505 -15.56 12.47 27.28
N ASN A 506 -16.33 12.32 26.20
CA ASN A 506 -17.76 12.06 26.30
C ASN A 506 -18.03 10.58 26.59
N TRP A 507 -18.99 10.36 27.47
CA TRP A 507 -19.45 9.03 27.83
C TRP A 507 -20.46 8.50 26.83
N ASN A 508 -20.18 7.31 26.31
CA ASN A 508 -21.08 6.56 25.46
C ASN A 508 -21.48 5.27 26.19
N ASP A 509 -22.76 5.17 26.54
CA ASP A 509 -23.30 3.97 27.17
C ASP A 509 -23.42 2.82 26.14
N GLN A 510 -23.42 1.59 26.65
CA GLN A 510 -23.60 0.39 25.82
C GLN A 510 -24.91 0.50 25.03
N THR A 511 -24.85 0.32 23.72
CA THR A 511 -26.01 0.34 22.83
C THR A 511 -26.30 -1.07 22.30
N SER A 512 -27.57 -1.38 22.05
CA SER A 512 -27.93 -2.62 21.39
C SER A 512 -27.51 -2.55 19.92
N MET A 513 -26.88 -3.61 19.42
CA MET A 513 -26.61 -3.79 17.99
C MET A 513 -27.89 -3.51 17.20
N ILE A 514 -27.83 -2.59 16.23
CA ILE A 514 -28.98 -2.22 15.40
C ILE A 514 -29.52 -3.49 14.74
N GLY A 515 -30.79 -3.81 14.99
CA GLY A 515 -31.44 -4.98 14.43
C GLY A 515 -31.49 -4.93 12.90
N LEU A 516 -31.42 -6.10 12.27
CA LEU A 516 -31.38 -6.26 10.82
C LEU A 516 -32.53 -5.51 10.14
N GLN A 517 -32.22 -4.58 9.23
CA GLN A 517 -33.25 -3.92 8.43
C GLN A 517 -33.91 -4.97 7.54
N ARG A 518 -35.22 -5.22 7.72
CA ARG A 518 -35.93 -6.27 6.98
C ARG A 518 -35.84 -6.02 5.47
N VAL A 519 -35.06 -6.86 4.78
CA VAL A 519 -35.07 -6.95 3.32
C VAL A 519 -36.32 -7.74 2.91
N SER A 520 -37.15 -7.19 2.02
CA SER A 520 -38.36 -7.88 1.58
C SER A 520 -38.02 -9.06 0.65
N GLU A 521 -38.72 -10.19 0.83
CA GLU A 521 -38.57 -11.34 -0.08
C GLU A 521 -38.88 -10.98 -1.53
N GLU A 522 -39.81 -10.06 -1.76
CA GLU A 522 -40.17 -9.57 -3.08
C GLU A 522 -39.01 -8.83 -3.75
N ALA A 523 -38.24 -8.03 -2.99
CA ALA A 523 -37.04 -7.37 -3.49
C ALA A 523 -35.95 -8.40 -3.84
N LEU A 524 -35.72 -9.40 -2.98
CA LEU A 524 -34.76 -10.47 -3.23
C LEU A 524 -35.10 -11.26 -4.50
N ARG A 525 -36.37 -11.62 -4.69
CA ARG A 525 -36.82 -12.36 -5.88
C ARG A 525 -36.69 -11.56 -7.18
N ARG A 526 -36.75 -10.23 -7.10
CA ARG A 526 -36.52 -9.32 -8.25
C ARG A 526 -35.04 -9.04 -8.50
N HIS A 527 -34.15 -9.32 -7.54
CA HIS A 527 -32.72 -9.06 -7.69
C HIS A 527 -32.10 -10.02 -8.74
N PRO A 528 -31.41 -9.51 -9.76
CA PRO A 528 -30.96 -10.31 -10.90
C PRO A 528 -30.00 -11.44 -10.53
N GLN A 529 -29.14 -11.22 -9.51
CA GLN A 529 -28.17 -12.22 -9.06
C GLN A 529 -28.70 -13.19 -7.99
N VAL A 530 -29.79 -12.84 -7.28
CA VAL A 530 -30.41 -13.75 -6.29
C VAL A 530 -31.42 -14.67 -6.98
N GLY A 531 -32.31 -14.12 -7.79
CA GLY A 531 -33.30 -14.90 -8.54
C GLY A 531 -34.31 -15.64 -7.66
N LYS A 532 -34.83 -16.78 -8.15
CA LYS A 532 -35.84 -17.59 -7.46
C LYS A 532 -35.23 -18.41 -6.32
N PHE A 533 -36.00 -18.63 -5.26
CA PHE A 533 -35.68 -19.49 -4.11
C PHE A 533 -36.96 -20.06 -3.47
N ASP A 534 -36.84 -21.16 -2.72
CA ASP A 534 -37.97 -21.83 -2.05
C ASP A 534 -38.18 -21.29 -0.63
N VAL A 535 -37.11 -21.01 0.10
CA VAL A 535 -37.14 -20.50 1.49
C VAL A 535 -36.14 -19.36 1.66
N CYS A 536 -36.53 -18.32 2.39
CA CYS A 536 -35.63 -17.27 2.87
C CYS A 536 -35.35 -17.49 4.36
N ILE A 537 -34.08 -17.46 4.74
CA ILE A 537 -33.62 -17.39 6.13
C ILE A 537 -33.06 -15.99 6.34
N THR A 538 -33.47 -15.35 7.43
CA THR A 538 -32.77 -14.18 7.94
C THR A 538 -32.00 -14.61 9.17
N ILE A 539 -30.78 -14.11 9.36
CA ILE A 539 -29.96 -14.37 10.54
C ILE A 539 -30.19 -13.22 11.53
N PRO A 540 -31.13 -13.32 12.49
CA PRO A 540 -31.33 -12.29 13.50
C PRO A 540 -30.25 -12.32 14.59
N GLU A 541 -29.66 -13.49 14.82
CA GLU A 541 -28.63 -13.75 15.83
C GLU A 541 -27.64 -14.81 15.30
N SER A 542 -26.49 -14.93 15.96
CA SER A 542 -25.42 -15.85 15.58
C SER A 542 -25.89 -17.31 15.36
N PRO A 543 -25.66 -17.93 14.18
CA PRO A 543 -26.11 -19.29 13.88
C PRO A 543 -25.18 -20.40 14.41
N VAL A 544 -24.46 -20.16 15.52
CA VAL A 544 -23.47 -21.09 16.10
C VAL A 544 -24.04 -22.48 16.41
N ARG A 545 -25.34 -22.59 16.71
CA ARG A 545 -26.01 -23.87 16.93
C ARG A 545 -25.98 -24.76 15.70
N GLY A 546 -26.17 -24.16 14.52
CA GLY A 546 -26.08 -24.88 13.26
C GLY A 546 -24.68 -25.39 12.95
N GLY A 547 -23.64 -24.66 13.36
CA GLY A 547 -22.25 -25.13 13.25
C GLY A 547 -21.97 -26.35 14.13
N VAL A 548 -22.44 -26.36 15.39
CA VAL A 548 -22.35 -27.55 16.26
C VAL A 548 -23.13 -28.73 15.66
N ARG A 549 -24.36 -28.49 15.18
CA ARG A 549 -25.19 -29.53 14.56
C ARG A 549 -24.54 -30.11 13.30
N LEU A 550 -23.93 -29.27 12.47
CA LEU A 550 -23.15 -29.71 11.32
C LEU A 550 -21.99 -30.60 11.78
N HIS A 551 -21.23 -30.20 12.80
CA HIS A 551 -20.14 -31.00 13.34
C HIS A 551 -20.60 -32.38 13.82
N GLU A 552 -21.70 -32.46 14.57
CA GLU A 552 -22.30 -33.74 15.03
C GLU A 552 -22.77 -34.63 13.87
N LEU A 553 -23.31 -34.04 12.80
CA LEU A 553 -23.69 -34.76 11.60
C LEU A 553 -22.44 -35.26 10.85
N GLN A 554 -21.42 -34.42 10.70
CA GLN A 554 -20.20 -34.72 9.96
C GLN A 554 -19.39 -35.84 10.62
N LEU A 555 -19.39 -35.91 11.96
CA LEU A 555 -18.78 -37.02 12.71
C LEU A 555 -19.40 -38.39 12.38
N ARG A 556 -20.66 -38.42 11.94
CA ARG A 556 -21.37 -39.66 11.56
C ARG A 556 -21.24 -39.98 10.07
N THR A 557 -21.09 -38.98 9.20
CA THR A 557 -20.90 -39.21 7.76
C THR A 557 -19.48 -39.63 7.40
N GLY A 558 -18.48 -39.28 8.22
CA GLY A 558 -17.08 -39.57 7.97
C GLY A 558 -16.50 -38.69 6.86
N ASP A 559 -16.10 -39.29 5.75
CA ASP A 559 -15.47 -38.64 4.60
C ASP A 559 -16.45 -37.96 3.63
N ILE A 560 -17.76 -38.15 3.80
CA ILE A 560 -18.79 -37.50 2.97
C ILE A 560 -19.10 -36.12 3.57
N PRO A 561 -18.74 -35.00 2.89
CA PRO A 561 -19.03 -33.67 3.40
C PRO A 561 -20.51 -33.32 3.24
N LEU A 562 -21.09 -32.73 4.29
CA LEU A 562 -22.49 -32.31 4.32
C LEU A 562 -22.76 -30.96 3.63
N TRP A 563 -21.71 -30.31 3.19
CA TRP A 563 -21.78 -29.14 2.34
C TRP A 563 -20.59 -29.05 1.40
N ARG A 564 -20.73 -28.27 0.34
CA ARG A 564 -19.66 -27.95 -0.62
C ARG A 564 -19.67 -26.45 -0.88
N ASP A 565 -18.50 -25.91 -1.17
CA ASP A 565 -18.33 -24.49 -1.40
C ASP A 565 -18.08 -24.20 -2.86
N HIS A 566 -18.77 -23.21 -3.38
CA HIS A 566 -18.46 -22.61 -4.66
C HIS A 566 -17.45 -21.49 -4.42
N ILE A 567 -16.16 -21.76 -4.60
CA ILE A 567 -15.13 -20.75 -4.38
C ILE A 567 -15.20 -19.65 -5.45
N PRO A 568 -14.93 -18.39 -5.07
CA PRO A 568 -15.00 -17.28 -6.01
C PRO A 568 -13.93 -17.38 -7.10
N GLU A 569 -14.26 -16.85 -8.27
CA GLU A 569 -13.31 -16.69 -9.38
C GLU A 569 -12.11 -15.85 -8.92
N LEU A 570 -10.90 -16.33 -9.20
CA LEU A 570 -9.63 -15.68 -8.83
C LEU A 570 -8.80 -15.57 -10.10
N SER A 571 -8.34 -14.36 -10.42
CA SER A 571 -7.54 -14.11 -11.62
C SER A 571 -6.36 -13.20 -11.36
N ILE A 572 -5.41 -13.22 -12.29
CA ILE A 572 -4.34 -12.24 -12.43
C ILE A 572 -4.48 -11.53 -13.77
N LYS A 573 -4.14 -10.24 -13.85
CA LYS A 573 -4.09 -9.56 -15.15
C LYS A 573 -2.81 -9.90 -15.88
N VAL A 574 -2.94 -10.40 -17.10
CA VAL A 574 -1.83 -10.75 -17.98
C VAL A 574 -1.93 -9.94 -19.26
N PHE A 575 -0.78 -9.63 -19.84
CA PHE A 575 -0.74 -9.02 -21.16
C PHE A 575 -0.77 -10.14 -22.21
N LYS A 576 -1.90 -10.28 -22.90
CA LYS A 576 -2.17 -11.32 -23.91
C LYS A 576 -2.87 -10.63 -25.11
N ASP A 577 -2.45 -10.95 -26.33
CA ASP A 577 -3.06 -10.39 -27.56
C ASP A 577 -3.22 -8.85 -27.54
N ARG A 578 -2.15 -8.14 -27.18
CA ARG A 578 -2.08 -6.65 -27.07
C ARG A 578 -2.88 -6.01 -25.95
N ARG A 579 -3.63 -6.76 -25.17
CA ARG A 579 -4.52 -6.22 -24.14
C ARG A 579 -4.25 -6.86 -22.79
N TYR A 580 -4.59 -6.14 -21.73
CA TYR A 580 -4.63 -6.73 -20.41
C TYR A 580 -5.90 -7.57 -20.30
N GLU A 581 -5.73 -8.87 -20.20
CA GLU A 581 -6.82 -9.83 -20.04
C GLU A 581 -6.70 -10.55 -18.70
N PRO A 582 -7.82 -10.94 -18.07
CA PRO A 582 -7.79 -11.79 -16.89
C PRO A 582 -7.32 -13.20 -17.26
N PHE A 583 -6.32 -13.70 -16.54
CA PHE A 583 -5.93 -15.10 -16.52
C PHE A 583 -6.51 -15.74 -15.25
N PHE A 584 -7.47 -16.64 -15.43
CA PHE A 584 -8.17 -17.28 -14.32
C PHE A 584 -7.32 -18.38 -13.69
N LEU A 585 -7.06 -18.22 -12.38
CA LEU A 585 -6.47 -19.25 -11.51
C LEU A 585 -7.55 -20.16 -10.94
N VAL A 586 -8.77 -19.64 -10.80
CA VAL A 586 -9.99 -20.35 -10.37
C VAL A 586 -11.13 -19.87 -11.24
N ASP A 587 -11.81 -20.80 -11.92
CA ASP A 587 -12.93 -20.49 -12.81
C ASP A 587 -14.25 -20.28 -12.04
N ARG A 588 -15.18 -19.56 -12.68
CA ARG A 588 -16.51 -19.18 -12.17
C ARG A 588 -17.40 -20.31 -11.65
N ASP A 589 -17.17 -21.57 -12.01
CA ASP A 589 -18.01 -22.72 -11.60
C ASP A 589 -17.28 -23.72 -10.68
N THR A 590 -16.17 -23.30 -10.06
CA THR A 590 -15.31 -24.19 -9.27
C THR A 590 -15.93 -24.52 -7.90
N THR A 591 -16.33 -25.78 -7.74
CA THR A 591 -16.87 -26.30 -6.47
C THR A 591 -15.86 -27.19 -5.76
N ILE A 592 -15.62 -26.96 -4.47
CA ILE A 592 -14.70 -27.73 -3.64
C ILE A 592 -15.41 -28.47 -2.50
N ARG A 593 -14.77 -29.56 -2.04
CA ARG A 593 -15.18 -30.29 -0.84
C ARG A 593 -14.37 -29.74 0.35
N PRO A 594 -15.02 -29.12 1.35
CA PRO A 594 -14.33 -28.48 2.47
C PRO A 594 -13.91 -29.53 3.51
N VAL A 595 -12.90 -30.33 3.16
CA VAL A 595 -12.29 -31.31 4.07
C VAL A 595 -10.95 -30.77 4.53
N ARG A 596 -10.83 -30.50 5.84
CA ARG A 596 -9.65 -29.86 6.40
C ARG A 596 -8.38 -30.68 6.14
N GLY A 597 -7.33 -30.02 5.66
CA GLY A 597 -6.02 -30.62 5.42
C GLY A 597 -5.92 -31.49 4.17
N VAL A 598 -7.01 -31.63 3.40
CA VAL A 598 -6.99 -32.34 2.11
C VAL A 598 -6.83 -31.32 0.98
N ALA A 599 -5.74 -31.42 0.23
CA ALA A 599 -5.49 -30.58 -0.93
C ALA A 599 -6.30 -31.05 -2.14
N VAL A 600 -7.05 -30.15 -2.75
CA VAL A 600 -7.87 -30.39 -3.95
C VAL A 600 -7.23 -29.66 -5.14
N PRO A 601 -6.92 -30.34 -6.26
CA PRO A 601 -6.41 -29.66 -7.45
C PRO A 601 -7.51 -28.85 -8.13
N ILE A 602 -7.18 -27.62 -8.53
CA ILE A 602 -8.03 -26.76 -9.35
C ILE A 602 -7.47 -26.80 -10.78
N PRO A 603 -8.26 -27.27 -11.77
CA PRO A 603 -7.81 -27.31 -13.15
C PRO A 603 -7.54 -25.90 -13.69
N VAL A 604 -6.33 -25.66 -14.21
CA VAL A 604 -6.00 -24.48 -15.00
C VAL A 604 -5.54 -24.96 -16.37
N PRO A 605 -6.43 -24.97 -17.38
CA PRO A 605 -6.12 -25.52 -18.70
C PRO A 605 -5.20 -24.62 -19.51
N GLU A 606 -5.23 -23.30 -19.25
CA GLU A 606 -4.38 -22.34 -19.93
C GLU A 606 -2.91 -22.41 -19.50
N ARG A 607 -2.01 -22.11 -20.44
CA ARG A 607 -0.57 -22.02 -20.19
C ARG A 607 -0.19 -20.56 -19.99
N PHE A 608 0.85 -20.33 -19.19
CA PHE A 608 1.32 -18.98 -18.86
C PHE A 608 2.76 -18.81 -19.31
N THR A 609 3.10 -17.71 -19.99
CA THR A 609 4.48 -17.42 -20.39
C THR A 609 5.11 -16.42 -19.43
N LEU A 610 6.20 -16.82 -18.77
CA LEU A 610 7.04 -15.92 -17.97
C LEU A 610 8.02 -15.18 -18.90
N PRO A 611 7.97 -13.84 -18.99
CA PRO A 611 8.86 -13.09 -19.87
C PRO A 611 10.32 -13.08 -19.37
N ALA A 612 11.28 -13.07 -20.29
CA ALA A 612 12.72 -13.00 -19.99
C ALA A 612 13.12 -11.71 -19.24
N GLY A 613 14.31 -11.70 -18.65
CA GLY A 613 14.98 -10.48 -18.17
C GLY A 613 14.50 -9.89 -16.85
N LYS A 614 13.45 -10.44 -16.22
CA LYS A 614 12.92 -9.93 -14.93
C LYS A 614 13.56 -10.64 -13.72
N ALA A 615 14.08 -9.88 -12.76
CA ALA A 615 14.67 -10.43 -11.53
C ALA A 615 13.64 -11.13 -10.60
N TYR A 616 12.37 -10.76 -10.73
CA TYR A 616 11.22 -11.38 -10.08
C TYR A 616 9.96 -11.11 -10.91
N TYR A 617 8.87 -11.80 -10.60
CA TYR A 617 7.56 -11.51 -11.19
C TYR A 617 6.55 -11.17 -10.11
N GLN A 618 5.64 -10.25 -10.42
CA GLN A 618 4.57 -9.84 -9.53
C GLN A 618 3.29 -9.64 -10.34
N PHE A 619 2.20 -10.27 -9.89
CA PHE A 619 0.90 -10.17 -10.55
C PHE A 619 -0.19 -9.80 -9.53
N PRO A 620 -0.86 -8.64 -9.67
CA PRO A 620 -2.01 -8.30 -8.83
C PRO A 620 -3.13 -9.31 -8.96
N LEU A 621 -3.78 -9.62 -7.84
CA LEU A 621 -4.93 -10.51 -7.76
C LEU A 621 -6.24 -9.75 -7.91
N PHE A 622 -7.16 -10.36 -8.62
CA PHE A 622 -8.53 -9.88 -8.80
C PHE A 622 -9.51 -10.99 -8.47
N GLN A 623 -10.69 -10.63 -7.96
CA GLN A 623 -11.71 -11.59 -7.54
C GLN A 623 -13.11 -11.15 -7.98
N GLY A 624 -13.91 -12.09 -8.48
CA GLY A 624 -15.33 -11.86 -8.79
C GLY A 624 -15.65 -11.37 -10.20
N GLN A 625 -16.94 -11.10 -10.44
CA GLN A 625 -17.55 -10.77 -11.75
C GLN A 625 -17.16 -9.38 -12.28
N GLU A 626 -17.09 -8.39 -11.38
CA GLU A 626 -16.51 -7.07 -11.59
C GLU A 626 -15.20 -7.09 -10.80
N PRO A 627 -14.04 -7.33 -11.45
CA PRO A 627 -12.81 -7.67 -10.75
C PRO A 627 -12.27 -6.47 -9.97
N ASP A 628 -12.63 -6.37 -8.71
CA ASP A 628 -12.00 -5.48 -7.75
C ASP A 628 -10.56 -5.95 -7.47
N ASP A 629 -9.65 -4.99 -7.30
CA ASP A 629 -8.29 -5.28 -6.87
C ASP A 629 -8.34 -5.84 -5.44
N LEU A 630 -7.86 -7.06 -5.27
CA LEU A 630 -7.90 -7.76 -3.99
C LEU A 630 -6.94 -7.14 -2.96
N GLY A 631 -6.03 -6.25 -3.39
CA GLY A 631 -4.97 -5.70 -2.55
C GLY A 631 -3.85 -6.71 -2.26
N TYR A 632 -3.75 -7.79 -3.05
CA TYR A 632 -2.72 -8.82 -2.94
C TYR A 632 -2.03 -9.06 -4.28
N VAL A 633 -0.79 -9.54 -4.21
CA VAL A 633 0.02 -9.88 -5.38
C VAL A 633 0.58 -11.29 -5.28
N ALA A 634 0.58 -12.00 -6.41
CA ALA A 634 1.34 -13.23 -6.63
C ALA A 634 2.80 -12.86 -6.92
N ARG A 635 3.71 -13.08 -5.96
CA ARG A 635 5.14 -12.84 -6.12
C ARG A 635 5.88 -14.14 -6.43
N LEU A 636 6.65 -14.16 -7.53
CA LEU A 636 7.58 -15.23 -7.86
C LEU A 636 9.00 -14.73 -7.65
N GLU A 637 9.74 -15.44 -6.78
CA GLU A 637 11.15 -15.19 -6.49
C GLU A 637 11.90 -16.53 -6.62
N SER A 638 12.98 -16.54 -7.38
CA SER A 638 13.80 -17.73 -7.60
C SER A 638 15.23 -17.32 -7.93
N PRO A 639 16.26 -18.06 -7.46
CA PRO A 639 17.65 -17.85 -7.88
C PRO A 639 17.90 -18.01 -9.38
N VAL A 640 16.93 -18.56 -10.12
CA VAL A 640 16.98 -18.73 -11.58
C VAL A 640 16.62 -17.44 -12.34
N PHE A 641 15.97 -16.48 -11.67
CA PHE A 641 15.62 -15.21 -12.29
C PHE A 641 16.83 -14.25 -12.26
N PRO A 642 17.07 -13.45 -13.33
CA PRO A 642 16.26 -13.33 -14.53
C PRO A 642 16.40 -14.48 -15.54
N LEU A 643 15.29 -14.85 -16.18
CA LEU A 643 15.28 -15.85 -17.25
C LEU A 643 15.97 -15.31 -18.52
N ALA A 644 16.71 -16.16 -19.22
CA ALA A 644 17.42 -15.79 -20.46
C ALA A 644 16.50 -15.65 -21.69
N ALA A 645 15.36 -16.33 -21.69
CA ALA A 645 14.34 -16.28 -22.73
C ALA A 645 12.95 -16.47 -22.10
N ASP A 646 11.90 -16.16 -22.85
CA ASP A 646 10.52 -16.38 -22.42
C ASP A 646 10.27 -17.87 -22.21
N VAL A 647 9.69 -18.25 -21.07
CA VAL A 647 9.43 -19.66 -20.73
C VAL A 647 7.94 -19.89 -20.51
N THR A 648 7.36 -20.79 -21.30
CA THR A 648 5.98 -21.24 -21.10
C THR A 648 5.89 -22.25 -19.96
N CYS A 649 5.05 -21.94 -18.98
CA CYS A 649 4.80 -22.72 -17.78
C CYS A 649 3.39 -23.31 -17.78
N ARG A 650 3.26 -24.48 -17.16
CA ARG A 650 2.00 -25.03 -16.67
C ARG A 650 1.81 -24.58 -15.23
N LEU A 651 0.59 -24.19 -14.87
CA LEU A 651 0.25 -23.84 -13.50
C LEU A 651 -0.42 -25.02 -12.81
N THR A 652 0.09 -25.38 -11.64
CA THR A 652 -0.56 -26.32 -10.74
C THR A 652 -1.15 -25.53 -9.58
N VAL A 653 -2.48 -25.44 -9.53
CA VAL A 653 -3.22 -24.77 -8.47
C VAL A 653 -3.85 -25.83 -7.57
N THR A 654 -3.63 -25.72 -6.27
CA THR A 654 -4.30 -26.58 -5.27
C THR A 654 -4.91 -25.73 -4.18
N TYR A 655 -6.12 -26.10 -3.75
CA TYR A 655 -6.83 -25.48 -2.64
C TYR A 655 -6.89 -26.42 -1.45
N THR A 656 -6.50 -25.95 -0.25
CA THR A 656 -6.58 -26.71 0.99
C THR A 656 -7.44 -25.96 2.01
N TYR A 657 -8.64 -26.48 2.26
CA TYR A 657 -9.59 -25.85 3.17
C TYR A 657 -9.05 -25.81 4.62
N GLY A 658 -9.16 -24.64 5.25
CA GLY A 658 -8.71 -24.39 6.63
C GLY A 658 -7.20 -24.25 6.83
N ALA A 659 -6.38 -24.39 5.78
CA ALA A 659 -4.94 -24.14 5.87
C ALA A 659 -4.63 -22.64 6.02
N ASP A 660 -3.47 -22.29 6.59
CA ASP A 660 -3.07 -20.89 6.77
C ASP A 660 -3.04 -20.13 5.43
N ASP A 661 -2.46 -20.77 4.40
CA ASP A 661 -2.47 -20.35 3.00
C ASP A 661 -3.26 -21.36 2.15
N PRO A 662 -4.57 -21.15 1.90
CA PRO A 662 -5.42 -22.13 1.23
C PRO A 662 -5.03 -22.37 -0.23
N TYR A 663 -4.65 -21.32 -0.94
CA TYR A 663 -4.25 -21.39 -2.34
C TYR A 663 -2.74 -21.62 -2.45
N ARG A 664 -2.35 -22.72 -3.09
CA ARG A 664 -0.96 -22.97 -3.50
C ARG A 664 -0.89 -23.00 -5.02
N VAL A 665 -0.13 -22.07 -5.59
CA VAL A 665 0.10 -21.95 -7.04
C VAL A 665 1.57 -22.22 -7.32
N VAL A 666 1.83 -23.13 -8.24
CA VAL A 666 3.18 -23.52 -8.65
C VAL A 666 3.33 -23.37 -10.16
N PHE A 667 4.37 -22.67 -10.59
CA PHE A 667 4.75 -22.50 -11.99
C PHE A 667 5.77 -23.58 -12.36
N GLU A 668 5.41 -24.44 -13.30
CA GLU A 668 6.25 -25.53 -13.78
C GLU A 668 6.59 -25.32 -15.26
N PRO A 669 7.88 -25.16 -15.63
CA PRO A 669 8.25 -24.93 -17.02
C PRO A 669 8.00 -26.19 -17.86
N ILE A 670 7.36 -26.02 -19.02
CA ILE A 670 7.00 -27.15 -19.89
C ILE A 670 8.24 -27.81 -20.49
N ASP A 671 9.27 -27.01 -20.75
CA ASP A 671 10.56 -27.45 -21.29
C ASP A 671 11.51 -28.00 -20.22
N GLY A 672 11.14 -27.92 -18.94
CA GLY A 672 11.99 -28.33 -17.82
C GLY A 672 13.21 -27.42 -17.58
N SER A 673 13.20 -26.19 -18.09
CA SER A 673 14.30 -25.23 -17.98
C SER A 673 14.69 -24.89 -16.54
N PHE A 674 13.76 -24.97 -15.59
CA PHE A 674 14.03 -24.73 -14.16
C PHE A 674 13.13 -25.56 -13.23
N LYS A 675 13.48 -25.60 -11.94
CA LYS A 675 12.67 -26.31 -10.94
C LYS A 675 11.37 -25.54 -10.65
N PRO A 676 10.22 -26.22 -10.45
CA PRO A 676 8.96 -25.58 -10.11
C PRO A 676 9.07 -24.46 -9.06
N VAL A 677 8.52 -23.29 -9.37
CA VAL A 677 8.56 -22.11 -8.49
C VAL A 677 7.18 -21.89 -7.88
N GLN A 678 7.11 -21.86 -6.56
CA GLN A 678 5.87 -21.59 -5.83
C GLN A 678 5.66 -20.08 -5.68
N VAL A 679 4.42 -19.64 -5.90
CA VAL A 679 3.97 -18.28 -5.64
C VAL A 679 4.00 -18.00 -4.14
N LYS A 680 4.48 -16.80 -3.77
CA LYS A 680 4.29 -16.22 -2.45
C LYS A 680 3.24 -15.12 -2.54
N TRP A 681 2.17 -15.24 -1.77
CA TRP A 681 1.17 -14.18 -1.63
C TRP A 681 1.73 -13.06 -0.77
N ARG A 682 1.64 -11.82 -1.24
CA ARG A 682 2.01 -10.64 -0.46
C ARG A 682 0.89 -9.60 -0.55
N PRO A 683 0.62 -8.83 0.51
CA PRO A 683 -0.15 -7.61 0.38
C PRO A 683 0.50 -6.73 -0.71
N LYS A 684 -0.34 -6.11 -1.53
CA LYS A 684 0.07 -5.16 -2.55
C LYS A 684 0.66 -3.95 -1.83
N THR A 685 1.98 -3.99 -1.66
CA THR A 685 2.76 -2.85 -1.18
C THR A 685 3.09 -2.01 -2.39
N GLU A 686 2.90 -0.70 -2.28
CA GLU A 686 3.38 0.24 -3.28
C GLU A 686 4.91 0.24 -3.21
N GLU A 687 5.56 -0.62 -4.02
CA GLU A 687 6.98 -0.46 -4.30
C GLU A 687 7.11 0.92 -4.96
N ILE A 688 7.69 1.88 -4.24
CA ILE A 688 7.96 3.21 -4.75
C ILE A 688 9.02 3.06 -5.84
N ILE A 689 8.60 3.07 -7.09
CA ILE A 689 9.50 3.14 -8.24
C ILE A 689 10.09 4.54 -8.25
N THR A 690 11.43 4.62 -8.24
CA THR A 690 12.15 5.90 -8.15
C THR A 690 12.90 6.27 -9.42
N ASP A 691 12.94 5.37 -10.41
CA ASP A 691 13.84 5.41 -11.57
C ASP A 691 13.17 4.91 -12.87
N ALA A 692 11.84 5.04 -13.01
CA ALA A 692 11.17 4.71 -14.27
C ALA A 692 11.64 5.62 -15.42
N PRO A 693 11.61 5.15 -16.68
CA PRO A 693 12.09 5.94 -17.82
C PRO A 693 11.25 7.21 -18.01
N ALA A 694 11.92 8.29 -18.40
CA ALA A 694 11.33 9.54 -18.83
C ALA A 694 11.24 9.59 -20.37
N PRO A 695 10.24 10.28 -20.95
CA PRO A 695 10.24 10.58 -22.37
C PRO A 695 11.46 11.43 -22.75
N GLY A 696 12.05 11.16 -23.92
CA GLY A 696 13.13 11.99 -24.44
C GLY A 696 12.65 13.36 -24.95
N TYR A 697 13.60 14.24 -25.26
CA TYR A 697 13.39 15.48 -26.00
C TYR A 697 14.09 15.38 -27.37
N PRO A 698 13.53 15.95 -28.46
CA PRO A 698 14.21 15.97 -29.75
C PRO A 698 15.60 16.62 -29.65
N CYS A 699 16.61 16.03 -30.29
CA CYS A 699 17.95 16.62 -30.30
C CYS A 699 17.92 18.03 -30.92
N PRO A 700 18.35 19.08 -30.19
CA PRO A 700 18.43 20.43 -30.74
C PRO A 700 19.42 20.50 -31.91
N LEU A 701 19.09 21.33 -32.91
CA LEU A 701 20.02 21.62 -34.01
C LEU A 701 21.01 22.70 -33.57
N THR A 702 22.28 22.51 -33.91
CA THR A 702 23.32 23.54 -33.76
C THR A 702 23.23 24.60 -34.85
N TRP A 703 23.85 25.77 -34.62
CA TRP A 703 23.95 26.83 -35.61
C TRP A 703 24.60 26.36 -36.93
N ALA A 704 25.59 25.47 -36.87
CA ALA A 704 26.24 24.90 -38.05
C ALA A 704 25.32 23.95 -38.83
N GLU A 705 24.56 23.11 -38.13
CA GLU A 705 23.59 22.18 -38.74
C GLU A 705 22.43 22.93 -39.40
N LEU A 706 22.04 24.11 -38.89
CA LEU A 706 21.00 24.94 -39.52
C LEU A 706 21.42 25.50 -40.89
N GLN A 707 22.72 25.72 -41.11
CA GLN A 707 23.24 26.17 -42.41
C GLN A 707 23.33 25.01 -43.42
N HIS A 708 23.48 23.77 -42.92
CA HIS A 708 23.66 22.58 -43.74
C HIS A 708 22.76 21.44 -43.23
N HIS A 709 21.44 21.62 -43.35
CA HIS A 709 20.50 20.59 -42.93
C HIS A 709 19.98 19.79 -44.13
N TYR A 710 20.20 18.49 -44.12
CA TYR A 710 19.66 17.60 -45.14
C TYR A 710 18.19 17.25 -44.86
N TYR A 711 17.30 17.62 -45.77
CA TYR A 711 15.87 17.35 -45.66
C TYR A 711 15.51 16.09 -46.46
N ALA A 712 15.51 14.95 -45.78
CA ALA A 712 15.39 13.63 -46.38
C ALA A 712 14.13 13.45 -47.25
N GLN A 713 12.99 14.04 -46.88
CA GLN A 713 11.74 13.91 -47.65
C GLN A 713 11.76 14.58 -49.02
N LYS A 714 12.57 15.63 -49.22
CA LYS A 714 12.70 16.32 -50.53
C LYS A 714 14.09 16.15 -51.15
N ASP A 715 14.91 15.24 -50.62
CA ASP A 715 16.25 14.92 -51.11
C ASP A 715 17.08 16.17 -51.44
N ARG A 716 17.15 17.11 -50.49
CA ARG A 716 17.83 18.39 -50.69
C ARG A 716 18.44 18.93 -49.41
N TRP A 717 19.49 19.73 -49.57
CA TRP A 717 20.06 20.52 -48.50
C TRP A 717 19.30 21.85 -48.38
N ASN A 718 18.97 22.24 -47.14
CA ASN A 718 18.41 23.55 -46.82
C ASN A 718 19.40 24.31 -45.93
N ASP A 719 19.62 25.57 -46.24
CA ASP A 719 20.17 26.55 -45.30
C ASP A 719 18.98 27.31 -44.69
N TYR A 720 18.64 26.98 -43.44
CA TYR A 720 17.53 27.63 -42.74
C TYR A 720 17.80 29.10 -42.46
N LEU A 721 19.07 29.48 -42.25
CA LEU A 721 19.45 30.86 -41.93
C LEU A 721 19.30 31.76 -43.16
N ASP A 722 19.82 31.33 -44.32
CA ASP A 722 19.60 32.04 -45.58
C ASP A 722 18.11 32.08 -45.94
N TRP A 723 17.38 30.99 -45.72
CA TRP A 723 15.94 30.96 -45.96
C TRP A 723 15.22 32.01 -45.12
N VAL A 724 15.47 32.09 -43.80
CA VAL A 724 14.91 33.15 -42.95
C VAL A 724 15.20 34.53 -43.56
N THR A 725 16.47 34.85 -43.86
CA THR A 725 16.82 36.20 -44.34
C THR A 725 16.18 36.50 -45.69
N SER A 726 16.29 35.59 -46.66
CA SER A 726 15.83 35.78 -48.03
C SER A 726 14.31 35.79 -48.15
N ALA A 727 13.59 35.02 -47.34
CA ALA A 727 12.12 35.05 -47.33
C ALA A 727 11.58 36.27 -46.56
N THR A 728 12.23 36.68 -45.46
CA THR A 728 11.83 37.88 -44.71
C THR A 728 12.06 39.16 -45.50
N THR A 729 13.19 39.27 -46.21
CA THR A 729 13.43 40.41 -47.12
C THR A 729 12.35 40.48 -48.20
N ARG A 730 12.02 39.36 -48.85
CA ARG A 730 10.94 39.33 -49.86
C ARG A 730 9.58 39.72 -49.28
N LEU A 731 9.24 39.25 -48.09
CA LEU A 731 8.00 39.63 -47.43
C LEU A 731 7.95 41.14 -47.18
N LEU A 732 9.01 41.72 -46.63
CA LEU A 732 9.09 43.16 -46.37
C LEU A 732 9.04 43.97 -47.66
N ASP A 733 9.74 43.53 -48.70
CA ASP A 733 9.72 44.21 -50.00
C ASP A 733 8.32 44.14 -50.64
N ASP A 734 7.59 43.03 -50.51
CA ASP A 734 6.20 42.91 -50.96
C ASP A 734 5.23 43.81 -50.16
N ILE A 735 5.48 44.02 -48.86
CA ILE A 735 4.69 44.92 -48.00
C ILE A 735 5.00 46.40 -48.31
N GLU A 736 6.28 46.74 -48.43
CA GLU A 736 6.78 48.10 -48.62
C GLU A 736 6.58 48.58 -50.07
N ASN A 737 6.74 47.68 -51.05
CA ASN A 737 6.64 47.95 -52.49
C ASN A 737 5.65 47.00 -53.18
N PRO A 738 4.34 47.05 -52.85
CA PRO A 738 3.36 46.11 -53.38
C PRO A 738 3.29 46.18 -54.91
N THR A 739 3.54 45.06 -55.57
CA THR A 739 3.51 44.96 -57.03
C THR A 739 2.13 45.33 -57.58
N VAL A 740 2.09 46.33 -58.46
CA VAL A 740 0.88 46.72 -59.19
C VAL A 740 0.87 45.95 -60.51
N THR A 741 -0.13 45.08 -60.71
CA THR A 741 -0.30 44.39 -62.00
C THR A 741 -1.32 45.18 -62.84
N GLU A 742 -0.92 45.67 -64.02
CA GLU A 742 -1.83 46.25 -65.02
C GLU A 742 -2.09 45.23 -66.15
N SER A 743 -3.35 44.83 -66.35
CA SER A 743 -3.96 44.68 -67.68
C SER A 743 -5.44 44.23 -67.58
N ARG A 744 -6.39 45.07 -68.01
CA ARG A 744 -7.70 44.62 -68.52
C ARG A 744 -7.69 44.81 -70.04
N ARG A 745 -7.75 43.75 -70.84
CA ARG A 745 -7.79 43.87 -72.32
C ARG A 745 -9.01 43.23 -72.96
N LEU A 746 -9.84 42.52 -72.20
CA LEU A 746 -10.94 41.74 -72.76
C LEU A 746 -12.29 42.35 -72.38
N SER A 747 -13.14 42.51 -73.38
CA SER A 747 -14.52 42.90 -73.23
C SER A 747 -15.40 42.01 -74.10
N GLY A 748 -16.61 41.74 -73.62
CA GLY A 748 -17.59 40.92 -74.30
C GLY A 748 -18.99 41.41 -73.97
N ARG A 749 -19.90 41.37 -74.95
CA ARG A 749 -21.31 41.66 -74.69
C ARG A 749 -22.01 40.42 -74.15
N MET A 750 -22.90 40.60 -73.17
CA MET A 750 -23.75 39.53 -72.68
C MET A 750 -24.59 38.94 -73.81
N GLU A 751 -24.47 37.65 -74.04
CA GLU A 751 -25.12 36.95 -75.15
C GLU A 751 -26.54 36.49 -74.82
N ARG A 752 -26.82 36.34 -73.52
CA ARG A 752 -28.07 35.79 -72.99
C ARG A 752 -28.33 36.34 -71.59
N ASP A 753 -29.59 36.31 -71.19
CA ASP A 753 -29.97 36.62 -69.81
C ASP A 753 -29.43 35.54 -68.86
N TRP A 754 -29.40 35.86 -67.58
CA TRP A 754 -28.93 34.97 -66.53
C TRP A 754 -29.72 33.66 -66.47
N MET A 755 -29.02 32.56 -66.29
CA MET A 755 -29.58 31.21 -66.09
C MET A 755 -29.19 30.69 -64.72
N GLU A 756 -30.02 29.87 -64.11
CA GLU A 756 -29.80 29.32 -62.78
C GLU A 756 -29.02 27.99 -62.83
N ASP A 757 -28.01 27.83 -61.96
CA ASP A 757 -27.25 26.61 -61.80
C ASP A 757 -27.92 25.63 -60.81
N ARG A 758 -27.32 24.45 -60.62
CA ARG A 758 -27.85 23.41 -59.72
C ARG A 758 -27.90 23.81 -58.24
N ASN A 759 -27.26 24.91 -57.87
CA ASN A 759 -27.16 25.42 -56.50
C ASN A 759 -27.95 26.73 -56.31
N GLY A 760 -28.80 27.11 -57.26
CA GLY A 760 -29.64 28.31 -57.19
C GLY A 760 -28.92 29.63 -57.48
N LYS A 761 -27.72 29.58 -58.08
CA LYS A 761 -26.92 30.76 -58.43
C LYS A 761 -26.98 31.05 -59.92
N HIS A 762 -26.78 32.31 -60.30
CA HIS A 762 -26.93 32.72 -61.68
C HIS A 762 -25.61 32.71 -62.46
N PHE A 763 -25.66 32.27 -63.72
CA PHE A 763 -24.57 32.38 -64.68
C PHE A 763 -25.04 32.85 -66.06
N THR A 764 -24.12 33.42 -66.84
CA THR A 764 -24.33 33.86 -68.22
C THR A 764 -23.04 33.73 -69.04
N PHE A 765 -23.03 34.22 -70.27
CA PHE A 765 -21.87 34.27 -71.15
C PHE A 765 -21.72 35.65 -71.78
N ALA A 766 -20.48 36.13 -71.84
CA ALA A 766 -20.16 37.39 -72.49
C ALA A 766 -18.94 37.24 -73.41
N GLY A 767 -19.12 37.40 -74.73
CA GLY A 767 -18.04 37.21 -75.71
C GLY A 767 -17.46 35.79 -75.74
N GLY A 768 -18.30 34.76 -75.58
CA GLY A 768 -17.93 33.35 -75.58
C GLY A 768 -17.36 32.82 -74.24
N VAL A 769 -17.25 33.66 -73.21
CA VAL A 769 -16.63 33.32 -71.92
C VAL A 769 -17.69 33.12 -70.84
N PHE A 770 -17.56 32.06 -70.04
CA PHE A 770 -18.49 31.73 -68.96
C PHE A 770 -18.41 32.76 -67.82
N LEU A 771 -19.54 33.19 -67.29
CA LEU A 771 -19.62 34.25 -66.28
C LEU A 771 -20.55 33.85 -65.15
N HIS A 772 -20.03 33.74 -63.93
CA HIS A 772 -20.81 33.40 -62.74
C HIS A 772 -21.12 34.67 -61.92
N GLU A 773 -22.28 34.75 -61.25
CA GLU A 773 -22.69 35.95 -60.51
C GLU A 773 -21.69 36.38 -59.43
N THR A 774 -20.95 35.43 -58.83
CA THR A 774 -19.91 35.73 -57.82
C THR A 774 -18.65 36.39 -58.40
N ALA A 775 -18.51 36.41 -59.72
CA ALA A 775 -17.43 37.08 -60.42
C ALA A 775 -17.71 38.58 -60.65
N LEU A 776 -18.94 39.05 -60.41
CA LEU A 776 -19.30 40.47 -60.48
C LEU A 776 -18.55 41.27 -59.39
N ARG A 777 -18.15 42.49 -59.74
CA ARG A 777 -17.45 43.44 -58.85
C ARG A 777 -18.15 44.79 -58.88
N ASP A 778 -17.62 45.75 -58.13
CA ASP A 778 -18.10 47.14 -58.13
C ASP A 778 -19.58 47.29 -57.72
N GLY A 779 -20.08 46.36 -56.88
CA GLY A 779 -21.47 46.36 -56.41
C GLY A 779 -22.51 45.90 -57.43
N LEU A 780 -22.09 45.43 -58.61
CA LEU A 780 -22.98 44.87 -59.62
C LEU A 780 -23.66 43.59 -59.13
N ARG A 781 -24.98 43.51 -59.30
CA ARG A 781 -25.76 42.28 -59.12
C ARG A 781 -26.24 41.76 -60.46
N SER A 782 -26.58 40.48 -60.51
CA SER A 782 -27.14 39.85 -61.72
C SER A 782 -28.40 40.57 -62.23
N SER A 783 -29.22 41.11 -61.32
CA SER A 783 -30.40 41.92 -61.65
C SER A 783 -30.10 43.23 -62.38
N ASP A 784 -28.87 43.74 -62.27
CA ASP A 784 -28.48 45.04 -62.79
C ASP A 784 -27.93 44.93 -64.23
N LEU A 785 -27.94 43.71 -64.81
CA LEU A 785 -27.33 43.38 -66.09
C LEU A 785 -28.29 42.60 -67.00
N SER A 786 -28.36 43.01 -68.26
CA SER A 786 -29.28 42.47 -69.28
C SER A 786 -28.52 41.94 -70.49
N LYS A 787 -29.16 41.05 -71.25
CA LYS A 787 -28.64 40.63 -72.57
C LYS A 787 -28.28 41.86 -73.43
N GLY A 788 -27.04 41.89 -73.93
CA GLY A 788 -26.49 42.95 -74.77
C GLY A 788 -25.52 43.91 -74.06
N ASP A 789 -25.48 43.91 -72.73
CA ASP A 789 -24.61 44.79 -71.96
C ASP A 789 -23.13 44.48 -72.19
N LEU A 790 -22.30 45.52 -72.35
CA LEU A 790 -20.88 45.38 -72.57
C LEU A 790 -20.16 45.22 -71.23
N LEU A 791 -19.51 44.08 -71.04
CA LEU A 791 -18.78 43.75 -69.83
C LEU A 791 -17.29 43.70 -70.11
N TYR A 792 -16.51 44.11 -69.11
CA TYR A 792 -15.05 44.03 -69.05
C TYR A 792 -14.68 42.99 -68.00
N TYR A 793 -13.76 42.08 -68.31
CA TYR A 793 -13.41 40.97 -67.42
C TYR A 793 -11.99 40.45 -67.63
N ASP A 794 -11.50 39.70 -66.65
CA ASP A 794 -10.25 38.94 -66.72
C ASP A 794 -10.55 37.49 -67.15
N LEU A 795 -9.75 36.93 -68.06
CA LEU A 795 -9.88 35.52 -68.45
C LEU A 795 -9.20 34.64 -67.40
N THR A 796 -9.92 33.63 -66.91
CA THR A 796 -9.41 32.55 -66.06
C THR A 796 -9.89 31.21 -66.65
N GLU A 797 -9.32 30.09 -66.21
CA GLU A 797 -9.90 28.77 -66.48
C GLU A 797 -10.82 28.36 -65.32
N SER A 798 -11.95 27.73 -65.63
CA SER A 798 -12.79 27.04 -64.64
C SER A 798 -12.14 25.71 -64.23
N ALA A 799 -12.66 25.07 -63.18
CA ALA A 799 -12.18 23.76 -62.71
C ALA A 799 -12.20 22.66 -63.80
N ASP A 800 -13.02 22.84 -64.85
CA ASP A 800 -13.15 21.92 -65.99
C ASP A 800 -12.31 22.35 -67.21
N GLY A 801 -11.38 23.29 -67.05
CA GLY A 801 -10.46 23.76 -68.10
C GLY A 801 -11.12 24.64 -69.17
N ARG A 802 -12.29 25.22 -68.91
CA ARG A 802 -12.99 26.12 -69.84
C ARG A 802 -12.75 27.58 -69.51
N PRO A 803 -12.71 28.48 -70.51
CA PRO A 803 -12.53 29.90 -70.28
C PRO A 803 -13.72 30.48 -69.49
N ALA A 804 -13.41 31.09 -68.35
CA ALA A 804 -14.34 31.75 -67.45
C ALA A 804 -13.88 33.19 -67.15
N ALA A 805 -14.82 34.06 -66.83
CA ALA A 805 -14.62 35.46 -66.54
C ALA A 805 -14.48 35.67 -65.03
N ARG A 806 -13.50 36.45 -64.62
CA ARG A 806 -13.31 36.94 -63.25
C ARG A 806 -13.28 38.46 -63.23
N ASN A 807 -13.64 39.06 -62.09
CA ASN A 807 -13.61 40.52 -61.88
C ASN A 807 -14.42 41.32 -62.92
N VAL A 808 -15.65 40.87 -63.18
CA VAL A 808 -16.51 41.42 -64.22
C VAL A 808 -17.07 42.78 -63.81
N SER A 809 -17.01 43.78 -64.70
CA SER A 809 -17.71 45.06 -64.53
C SER A 809 -18.19 45.70 -65.84
N ILE A 810 -19.01 46.76 -65.76
CA ILE A 810 -19.56 47.52 -66.91
C ILE A 810 -18.68 48.71 -67.33
N HIS A 811 -17.62 49.02 -66.58
CA HIS A 811 -16.78 50.19 -66.82
C HIS A 811 -15.37 49.78 -67.30
N PRO A 812 -14.85 50.39 -68.38
CA PRO A 812 -13.50 50.12 -68.89
C PRO A 812 -12.33 50.56 -67.99
N THR A 813 -12.59 50.98 -66.75
CA THR A 813 -11.57 51.59 -65.90
C THR A 813 -10.69 50.58 -65.17
N THR A 814 -9.39 50.80 -65.28
CA THR A 814 -8.29 50.18 -64.54
C THR A 814 -8.43 50.42 -63.04
N THR A 815 -8.80 49.39 -62.27
CA THR A 815 -8.44 49.36 -60.84
C THR A 815 -7.01 48.83 -60.74
N ARG A 816 -6.07 49.71 -60.37
CA ARG A 816 -4.77 49.29 -59.84
C ARG A 816 -5.02 48.55 -58.54
N GLN A 817 -5.13 47.23 -58.57
CA GLN A 817 -5.13 46.44 -57.34
C GLN A 817 -3.68 46.11 -56.98
N ARG A 818 -3.23 46.65 -55.84
CA ARG A 818 -2.09 46.09 -55.12
C ARG A 818 -2.46 44.64 -54.81
N LYS A 819 -1.61 43.67 -55.18
CA LYS A 819 -1.81 42.29 -54.70
C LYS A 819 -1.59 42.30 -53.19
N PRO A 820 -2.60 42.05 -52.35
CA PRO A 820 -2.37 41.97 -50.91
C PRO A 820 -1.45 40.79 -50.62
N VAL A 821 -0.54 40.99 -49.67
CA VAL A 821 0.29 39.91 -49.15
C VAL A 821 -0.63 38.88 -48.52
N ASP A 822 -0.46 37.62 -48.93
CA ASP A 822 -1.28 36.51 -48.48
C ASP A 822 -0.68 35.93 -47.19
N ALA A 823 -1.45 35.94 -46.10
CA ALA A 823 -1.06 35.35 -44.82
C ALA A 823 -0.66 33.86 -44.97
N GLY A 824 -1.31 33.11 -45.87
CA GLY A 824 -0.98 31.71 -46.14
C GLY A 824 0.45 31.52 -46.69
N ARG A 825 0.96 32.49 -47.46
CA ARG A 825 2.36 32.46 -47.95
C ARG A 825 3.38 32.66 -46.84
N ILE A 826 3.01 33.38 -45.78
CA ILE A 826 3.85 33.54 -44.59
C ILE A 826 3.94 32.20 -43.85
N ARG A 827 2.81 31.51 -43.68
CA ARG A 827 2.78 30.18 -43.04
C ARG A 827 3.68 29.18 -43.74
N VAL A 828 3.45 28.98 -45.05
CA VAL A 828 4.20 28.01 -45.87
C VAL A 828 5.67 28.41 -46.05
N GLY A 829 5.95 29.71 -46.10
CA GLY A 829 7.27 30.23 -46.46
C GLY A 829 8.20 30.53 -45.30
N LEU A 830 7.68 30.87 -44.11
CA LEU A 830 8.45 31.45 -43.02
C LEU A 830 8.32 30.74 -41.67
N TYR A 831 7.27 29.94 -41.42
CA TYR A 831 7.13 29.26 -40.13
C TYR A 831 8.27 28.28 -39.85
N VAL A 832 8.43 27.27 -40.70
CA VAL A 832 9.47 26.24 -40.53
C VAL A 832 10.86 26.86 -40.30
N PRO A 833 11.36 27.79 -41.14
CA PRO A 833 12.68 28.36 -40.93
C PRO A 833 12.78 29.23 -39.66
N TYR A 834 11.74 29.99 -39.27
CA TYR A 834 11.76 30.74 -37.99
C TYR A 834 11.73 29.80 -36.78
N ILE A 835 10.81 28.85 -36.77
CA ILE A 835 10.64 27.87 -35.69
C ILE A 835 11.93 27.04 -35.49
N LYS A 836 12.62 26.70 -36.59
CA LYS A 836 13.90 25.99 -36.56
C LYS A 836 15.08 26.92 -36.27
N ALA A 837 15.07 28.19 -36.64
CA ALA A 837 16.18 29.13 -36.37
C ALA A 837 16.21 29.65 -34.92
N TRP A 838 15.09 29.63 -34.20
CA TRP A 838 15.00 29.99 -32.78
C TRP A 838 14.50 28.83 -31.89
N GLY A 839 14.53 27.60 -32.40
CA GLY A 839 14.21 26.41 -31.60
C GLY A 839 15.24 26.17 -30.48
N ASP A 840 14.77 25.66 -29.34
CA ASP A 840 15.57 25.42 -28.13
C ASP A 840 16.22 26.69 -27.55
N SER A 841 15.47 27.79 -27.55
CA SER A 841 15.85 29.10 -26.97
C SER A 841 17.16 29.72 -27.49
N ARG A 842 17.62 29.31 -28.67
CA ARG A 842 18.81 29.86 -29.32
C ARG A 842 18.66 31.34 -29.66
N SER A 843 19.72 32.09 -29.43
CA SER A 843 19.70 33.54 -29.46
C SER A 843 20.70 34.10 -30.48
N LEU A 844 20.38 35.25 -31.06
CA LEU A 844 21.35 36.00 -31.86
C LEU A 844 22.57 36.40 -31.02
N SER A 845 22.44 36.50 -29.69
CA SER A 845 23.56 36.75 -28.77
C SER A 845 24.48 35.56 -28.55
N ASP A 846 24.14 34.35 -29.02
CA ASP A 846 24.96 33.15 -28.84
C ASP A 846 26.34 33.32 -29.49
N PRO A 847 27.44 32.86 -28.86
CA PRO A 847 28.79 32.98 -29.41
C PRO A 847 28.94 32.34 -30.80
N ASP A 848 28.24 31.23 -31.02
CA ASP A 848 28.33 30.43 -32.26
C ASP A 848 27.34 30.90 -33.35
N CYS A 849 26.51 31.90 -33.07
CA CYS A 849 25.61 32.47 -34.09
C CYS A 849 26.44 33.14 -35.20
N PRO A 850 26.24 32.79 -36.49
CA PRO A 850 26.96 33.40 -37.59
C PRO A 850 26.78 34.92 -37.61
N SER A 851 27.89 35.66 -37.67
CA SER A 851 27.88 37.13 -37.60
C SER A 851 27.12 37.77 -38.75
N SER A 852 27.17 37.19 -39.95
CA SER A 852 26.40 37.64 -41.12
C SER A 852 24.89 37.53 -40.90
N PHE A 853 24.43 36.41 -40.34
CA PHE A 853 23.02 36.20 -40.01
C PHE A 853 22.56 37.18 -38.93
N ARG A 854 23.34 37.33 -37.85
CA ARG A 854 23.09 38.30 -36.78
C ARG A 854 22.87 39.70 -37.34
N THR A 855 23.81 40.21 -38.13
CA THR A 855 23.72 41.56 -38.71
C THR A 855 22.49 41.76 -39.60
N LEU A 856 22.16 40.77 -40.44
CA LEU A 856 20.99 40.83 -41.32
C LEU A 856 19.68 40.87 -40.52
N ILE A 857 19.53 39.98 -39.54
CA ILE A 857 18.32 39.93 -38.71
C ILE A 857 18.16 41.20 -37.87
N THR A 858 19.23 41.72 -37.26
CA THR A 858 19.20 43.00 -36.54
C THR A 858 18.71 44.16 -37.42
N THR A 859 18.90 44.07 -38.74
CA THR A 859 18.40 45.06 -39.71
C THR A 859 16.93 44.80 -40.11
N LEU A 860 16.52 43.54 -40.24
CA LEU A 860 15.18 43.15 -40.70
C LEU A 860 14.11 43.24 -39.60
N VAL A 861 14.47 42.92 -38.35
CA VAL A 861 13.52 42.88 -37.21
C VAL A 861 12.80 44.23 -36.98
N PRO A 862 13.49 45.39 -36.96
CA PRO A 862 12.80 46.68 -36.85
C PRO A 862 11.86 47.01 -38.02
N ARG A 863 12.16 46.49 -39.23
CA ARG A 863 11.27 46.63 -40.39
C ARG A 863 10.03 45.75 -40.22
N LEU A 864 10.17 44.52 -39.72
CA LEU A 864 9.04 43.64 -39.39
C LEU A 864 8.12 44.25 -38.33
N ASP A 865 8.68 44.79 -37.24
CA ASP A 865 7.88 45.45 -36.20
C ASP A 865 7.10 46.66 -36.78
N ARG A 866 7.74 47.46 -37.62
CA ARG A 866 7.07 48.57 -38.32
C ARG A 866 5.96 48.08 -39.26
N ALA A 867 6.21 47.01 -40.01
CA ALA A 867 5.23 46.42 -40.93
C ALA A 867 4.02 45.84 -40.17
N MET A 868 4.26 45.17 -39.04
CA MET A 868 3.22 44.65 -38.15
C MET A 868 2.31 45.77 -37.61
N ARG A 869 2.90 46.92 -37.26
CA ARG A 869 2.16 48.06 -36.69
C ARG A 869 1.56 48.99 -37.73
N ALA A 870 1.92 48.86 -39.00
CA ALA A 870 1.43 49.74 -40.05
C ALA A 870 -0.07 49.48 -40.32
N GLY A 871 -0.90 50.53 -40.23
CA GLY A 871 -2.33 50.44 -40.53
C GLY A 871 -2.64 50.09 -42.00
N SER A 872 -1.64 50.13 -42.88
CA SER A 872 -1.74 49.66 -44.27
C SER A 872 -1.59 48.14 -44.43
N THR A 873 -1.10 47.43 -43.40
CA THR A 873 -0.90 45.98 -43.43
C THR A 873 -2.19 45.25 -43.03
N PRO A 874 -2.66 44.25 -43.78
CA PRO A 874 -3.86 43.48 -43.41
C PRO A 874 -3.73 42.80 -42.04
N ILE A 875 -4.81 42.77 -41.25
CA ILE A 875 -4.76 42.27 -39.87
C ILE A 875 -4.29 40.81 -39.76
N GLU A 876 -4.65 39.96 -40.74
CA GLU A 876 -4.18 38.57 -40.78
C GLU A 876 -2.66 38.52 -41.01
N VAL A 877 -2.11 39.37 -41.88
CA VAL A 877 -0.66 39.48 -42.09
C VAL A 877 0.04 40.03 -40.83
N GLN A 878 -0.56 40.99 -40.13
CA GLN A 878 -0.03 41.49 -38.86
C GLN A 878 0.04 40.37 -37.81
N ARG A 879 -0.98 39.51 -37.70
CA ARG A 879 -0.97 38.34 -36.81
C ARG A 879 0.14 37.37 -37.17
N GLU A 880 0.34 37.10 -38.46
CA GLU A 880 1.44 36.21 -38.89
C GLU A 880 2.82 36.80 -38.59
N ILE A 881 3.03 38.11 -38.82
CA ILE A 881 4.29 38.78 -38.47
C ILE A 881 4.49 38.76 -36.95
N ARG A 882 3.44 39.00 -36.16
CA ARG A 882 3.50 38.89 -34.70
C ARG A 882 3.96 37.50 -34.27
N PHE A 883 3.40 36.44 -34.85
CA PHE A 883 3.83 35.08 -34.55
C PHE A 883 5.31 34.83 -34.90
N LEU A 884 5.78 35.29 -36.06
CA LEU A 884 7.20 35.18 -36.43
C LEU A 884 8.11 35.88 -35.43
N LEU A 885 7.73 37.07 -34.95
CA LEU A 885 8.46 37.79 -33.91
C LEU A 885 8.41 37.05 -32.56
N CYS A 886 7.28 36.40 -32.23
CA CYS A 886 7.16 35.56 -31.02
C CYS A 886 8.07 34.33 -31.07
N CYS A 887 8.31 33.74 -32.25
CA CYS A 887 9.28 32.64 -32.41
C CYS A 887 10.69 33.02 -31.96
N MET A 888 11.02 34.31 -32.01
CA MET A 888 12.35 34.82 -31.64
C MET A 888 12.56 34.95 -30.13
N HIS A 889 11.52 34.73 -29.31
CA HIS A 889 11.57 34.76 -27.85
C HIS A 889 12.36 35.97 -27.31
N ARG A 890 13.51 35.79 -26.64
CA ARG A 890 14.41 36.86 -26.16
C ARG A 890 14.93 37.85 -27.20
N ASP A 891 15.05 37.44 -28.48
CA ASP A 891 15.45 38.35 -29.58
C ASP A 891 14.29 39.18 -30.15
N MET A 892 13.08 38.96 -29.63
CA MET A 892 11.88 39.70 -30.04
C MET A 892 12.01 41.19 -29.70
N PRO A 893 11.45 42.11 -30.53
CA PRO A 893 11.41 43.53 -30.20
C PRO A 893 10.69 43.81 -28.87
N GLU A 894 11.23 44.74 -28.08
CA GLU A 894 10.64 45.18 -26.81
C GLU A 894 9.21 45.71 -26.95
N SER A 895 8.88 46.23 -28.14
CA SER A 895 7.53 46.72 -28.44
C SER A 895 6.51 45.55 -28.45
N VAL A 896 6.90 44.38 -28.95
CA VAL A 896 6.04 43.18 -29.03
C VAL A 896 5.96 42.46 -27.69
N SER A 897 7.07 42.39 -26.93
CA SER A 897 7.03 41.82 -25.57
C SER A 897 6.11 42.63 -24.65
N ARG A 898 6.13 43.98 -24.75
CA ARG A 898 5.19 44.85 -24.05
C ARG A 898 3.74 44.61 -24.46
N ASP A 899 3.47 44.44 -25.75
CA ASP A 899 2.12 44.15 -26.25
C ASP A 899 1.61 42.78 -25.76
N LEU A 900 2.49 41.78 -25.66
CA LEU A 900 2.15 40.47 -25.10
C LEU A 900 1.82 40.56 -23.61
N ALA A 901 2.66 41.26 -22.83
CA ALA A 901 2.45 41.47 -21.40
C ALA A 901 1.15 42.24 -21.11
N ALA A 902 0.83 43.27 -21.90
CA ALA A 902 -0.43 43.99 -21.77
C ALA A 902 -1.65 43.14 -22.19
N GLY A 903 -1.46 42.22 -23.13
CA GLY A 903 -2.53 41.39 -23.71
C GLY A 903 -2.92 40.16 -22.89
N THR A 904 -2.20 39.80 -21.82
CA THR A 904 -2.47 38.58 -21.02
C THR A 904 -3.84 38.57 -20.35
N THR A 905 -4.41 39.77 -20.12
CA THR A 905 -5.74 39.98 -19.53
C THR A 905 -6.89 39.82 -20.52
N ALA A 906 -6.61 39.60 -21.82
CA ALA A 906 -7.64 39.39 -22.82
C ALA A 906 -8.44 38.10 -22.57
N SER A 907 -9.72 38.10 -22.94
CA SER A 907 -10.59 36.93 -22.75
C SER A 907 -10.17 35.73 -23.59
N LEU A 908 -9.63 35.97 -24.78
CA LEU A 908 -9.12 34.94 -25.68
C LEU A 908 -7.66 35.25 -26.04
N LEU A 909 -6.75 34.38 -25.63
CA LEU A 909 -5.33 34.48 -25.97
C LEU A 909 -5.02 33.81 -27.31
N ASP A 910 -4.02 34.34 -28.01
CA ASP A 910 -3.39 33.67 -29.15
C ASP A 910 -2.40 32.62 -28.61
N GLU A 911 -2.93 31.44 -28.31
CA GLU A 911 -2.21 30.35 -27.59
C GLU A 911 -0.85 30.06 -28.21
N ARG A 912 -0.76 30.12 -29.54
CA ARG A 912 0.45 29.84 -30.29
C ARG A 912 1.48 30.97 -30.17
N ALA A 913 1.07 32.23 -30.31
CA ALA A 913 1.99 33.35 -30.13
C ALA A 913 2.57 33.39 -28.71
N TYR A 914 1.73 33.16 -27.70
CA TYR A 914 2.18 33.12 -26.31
C TYR A 914 3.13 31.94 -26.06
N ALA A 915 2.79 30.72 -26.48
CA ALA A 915 3.64 29.55 -26.26
C ALA A 915 5.06 29.70 -26.85
N PHE A 916 5.18 30.31 -28.03
CA PHE A 916 6.47 30.52 -28.68
C PHE A 916 7.28 31.66 -28.07
N ALA A 917 6.63 32.69 -27.52
CA ALA A 917 7.31 33.83 -26.89
C ALA A 917 7.96 33.49 -25.55
N LEU A 918 7.47 32.46 -24.83
CA LEU A 918 7.96 32.10 -23.49
C LEU A 918 9.44 31.66 -23.49
N GLY A 919 9.94 31.03 -24.57
CA GLY A 919 11.32 30.55 -24.64
C GLY A 919 11.70 29.65 -23.46
N ASP A 920 12.87 29.89 -22.85
CA ASP A 920 13.34 29.21 -21.64
C ASP A 920 12.99 29.97 -20.34
N LEU A 921 12.19 31.02 -20.42
CA LEU A 921 11.83 31.90 -19.30
C LEU A 921 13.03 32.58 -18.61
N SER A 922 14.14 32.78 -19.33
CA SER A 922 15.35 33.43 -18.77
C SER A 922 15.18 34.91 -18.48
N ASP A 923 14.32 35.60 -19.24
CA ASP A 923 14.12 37.04 -19.11
C ASP A 923 12.94 37.38 -18.20
N ASP A 924 13.05 38.45 -17.41
CA ASP A 924 12.00 38.91 -16.47
C ASP A 924 10.63 39.07 -17.15
N TRP A 925 10.59 39.58 -18.38
CA TRP A 925 9.33 39.78 -19.09
C TRP A 925 8.70 38.44 -19.52
N GLN A 926 9.50 37.44 -19.89
CA GLN A 926 9.00 36.10 -20.24
C GLN A 926 8.42 35.42 -19.02
N TYR A 927 9.12 35.50 -17.89
CA TYR A 927 8.66 34.96 -16.62
C TYR A 927 7.36 35.64 -16.15
N ASN A 928 7.27 36.98 -16.24
CA ASN A 928 6.04 37.70 -15.90
C ASN A 928 4.85 37.31 -16.80
N VAL A 929 5.06 37.18 -18.12
CA VAL A 929 4.01 36.71 -19.05
C VAL A 929 3.58 35.28 -18.71
N PHE A 930 4.53 34.40 -18.38
CA PHE A 930 4.23 33.05 -17.92
C PHE A 930 3.38 33.05 -16.64
N LEU A 931 3.74 33.84 -15.63
CA LEU A 931 2.96 33.94 -14.38
C LEU A 931 1.53 34.42 -14.64
N GLU A 932 1.34 35.41 -15.49
CA GLU A 932 0.00 35.89 -15.87
C GLU A 932 -0.81 34.80 -16.58
N ILE A 933 -0.20 34.00 -17.45
CA ILE A 933 -0.86 32.84 -18.09
C ILE A 933 -1.16 31.74 -17.08
N TRP A 934 -0.22 31.44 -16.18
CA TRP A 934 -0.36 30.44 -15.12
C TRP A 934 -1.55 30.74 -14.22
N ASN A 935 -1.69 32.00 -13.80
CA ASN A 935 -2.76 32.47 -12.91
C ASN A 935 -4.16 32.40 -13.52
N ARG A 936 -4.30 32.15 -14.84
CA ARG A 936 -5.61 31.99 -15.49
C ARG A 936 -6.29 30.67 -15.13
N ALA A 937 -5.51 29.62 -14.85
CA ALA A 937 -6.01 28.28 -14.52
C ALA A 937 -7.13 27.76 -15.45
N ASP A 938 -7.04 28.07 -16.74
CA ASP A 938 -8.06 27.75 -17.75
C ASP A 938 -7.53 26.78 -18.84
N ALA A 939 -8.40 26.41 -19.78
CA ALA A 939 -8.01 25.53 -20.88
C ALA A 939 -6.99 26.16 -21.85
N GLN A 940 -6.92 27.50 -21.94
CA GLN A 940 -5.93 28.18 -22.79
C GLN A 940 -4.53 28.08 -22.18
N MET A 941 -4.42 28.18 -20.84
CA MET A 941 -3.18 27.93 -20.12
C MET A 941 -2.64 26.53 -20.44
N LEU A 942 -3.47 25.48 -20.33
CA LEU A 942 -3.06 24.11 -20.65
C LEU A 942 -2.62 23.96 -22.12
N SER A 943 -3.33 24.59 -23.06
CA SER A 943 -2.95 24.57 -24.48
C SER A 943 -1.63 25.30 -24.77
N ILE A 944 -1.40 26.45 -24.12
CA ILE A 944 -0.14 27.19 -24.22
C ILE A 944 1.01 26.35 -23.68
N LEU A 945 0.85 25.74 -22.50
CA LEU A 945 1.88 24.89 -21.89
C LEU A 945 2.15 23.63 -22.70
N ALA A 946 1.10 23.00 -23.29
CA ALA A 946 1.25 21.85 -24.18
C ALA A 946 2.16 22.15 -25.38
N GLN A 947 2.21 23.40 -25.82
CA GLN A 947 3.12 23.84 -26.87
C GLN A 947 4.49 24.23 -26.31
N ALA A 948 4.53 25.09 -25.29
CA ALA A 948 5.77 25.63 -24.72
C ALA A 948 6.72 24.55 -24.16
N ILE A 949 6.17 23.50 -23.52
CA ILE A 949 6.97 22.42 -22.91
C ILE A 949 7.84 21.64 -23.91
N TRP A 950 7.51 21.72 -25.20
CA TRP A 950 8.22 21.05 -26.30
C TRP A 950 9.07 22.02 -27.14
N ARG A 951 9.19 23.29 -26.75
CA ARG A 951 10.00 24.31 -27.46
C ARG A 951 11.43 24.43 -26.94
N THR A 952 11.61 24.12 -25.66
CA THR A 952 12.88 24.21 -24.96
C THR A 952 13.04 23.00 -24.06
N GLU A 953 14.20 22.35 -24.09
CA GLU A 953 14.47 21.17 -23.27
C GLU A 953 14.29 21.47 -21.78
N SER A 954 14.77 22.61 -21.30
CA SER A 954 14.77 23.00 -19.89
C SER A 954 13.40 23.46 -19.35
N PHE A 955 12.39 23.66 -20.20
CA PHE A 955 11.12 24.29 -19.78
C PHE A 955 10.42 23.54 -18.65
N VAL A 956 10.42 22.20 -18.69
CA VAL A 956 9.81 21.35 -17.64
C VAL A 956 10.49 21.52 -16.27
N ARG A 957 11.74 22.01 -16.22
CA ARG A 957 12.51 22.19 -14.99
C ARG A 957 12.13 23.46 -14.22
N VAL A 958 11.26 24.29 -14.79
CA VAL A 958 10.76 25.53 -14.15
C VAL A 958 9.78 25.20 -13.02
N PHE A 959 9.08 24.07 -13.11
CA PHE A 959 8.08 23.68 -12.13
C PHE A 959 8.72 23.00 -10.92
N ASP A 960 8.42 23.51 -9.74
CA ASP A 960 8.73 22.85 -8.46
C ASP A 960 7.67 21.79 -8.12
N GLN A 961 7.75 21.23 -6.91
CA GLN A 961 6.86 20.16 -6.49
C GLN A 961 5.39 20.60 -6.49
N GLU A 962 5.08 21.72 -5.83
CA GLU A 962 3.72 22.23 -5.67
C GLU A 962 3.12 22.62 -7.03
N ALA A 963 3.92 23.26 -7.91
CA ALA A 963 3.47 23.64 -9.24
C ALA A 963 3.15 22.42 -10.13
N LEU A 964 3.96 21.36 -10.07
CA LEU A 964 3.72 20.13 -10.84
C LEU A 964 2.49 19.36 -10.35
N GLU A 965 2.31 19.24 -9.04
CA GLU A 965 1.12 18.61 -8.45
C GLU A 965 -0.14 19.36 -8.88
N TRP A 966 -0.15 20.70 -8.72
CA TRP A 966 -1.28 21.54 -9.11
C TRP A 966 -1.58 21.46 -10.61
N LEU A 967 -0.56 21.54 -11.47
CA LEU A 967 -0.75 21.44 -12.91
C LEU A 967 -1.25 20.05 -13.32
N GLY A 968 -0.73 19.01 -12.68
CA GLY A 968 -1.15 17.63 -12.85
C GLY A 968 -2.63 17.43 -12.52
N GLU A 969 -3.09 17.93 -11.38
CA GLU A 969 -4.51 17.83 -10.99
C GLU A 969 -5.44 18.59 -11.95
N ASN A 970 -5.05 19.80 -12.37
CA ASN A 970 -5.83 20.59 -13.33
C ASN A 970 -5.89 19.91 -14.71
N LEU A 971 -4.77 19.36 -15.18
CA LEU A 971 -4.73 18.60 -16.42
C LEU A 971 -5.60 17.34 -16.33
N LEU A 972 -5.53 16.60 -15.22
CA LEU A 972 -6.34 15.41 -14.98
C LEU A 972 -7.84 15.74 -14.98
N ALA A 973 -8.23 16.83 -14.32
CA ALA A 973 -9.62 17.31 -14.31
C ALA A 973 -10.10 17.66 -15.73
N ALA A 974 -9.26 18.35 -16.52
CA ALA A 974 -9.58 18.69 -17.91
C ALA A 974 -9.70 17.44 -18.80
N MET A 975 -8.85 16.43 -18.62
CA MET A 975 -8.96 15.14 -19.32
C MET A 975 -10.22 14.38 -18.93
N ARG A 976 -10.57 14.32 -17.63
CA ARG A 976 -11.84 13.71 -17.16
C ARG A 976 -13.06 14.36 -17.81
N GLN A 977 -13.06 15.69 -17.88
CA GLN A 977 -14.13 16.43 -18.54
C GLN A 977 -14.21 16.08 -20.03
N ALA A 978 -13.08 16.07 -20.74
CA ALA A 978 -13.03 15.71 -22.17
C ALA A 978 -13.51 14.27 -22.42
N ASN A 979 -13.08 13.30 -21.60
CA ASN A 979 -13.45 11.89 -21.70
C ASN A 979 -14.94 11.63 -21.41
N SER A 980 -15.59 12.50 -20.64
CA SER A 980 -17.03 12.38 -20.34
C SER A 980 -17.96 12.70 -21.54
N ALA A 981 -17.43 13.28 -22.61
CA ALA A 981 -18.22 13.73 -23.75
C ALA A 981 -18.84 12.56 -24.54
N LYS A 982 -20.17 12.44 -24.57
CA LYS A 982 -20.88 11.34 -25.26
C LYS A 982 -20.59 11.28 -26.77
N ARG A 983 -20.40 12.42 -27.43
CA ARG A 983 -20.08 12.54 -28.86
C ARG A 983 -19.05 13.68 -29.05
N PRO A 984 -17.75 13.38 -28.99
CA PRO A 984 -16.72 14.40 -29.17
C PRO A 984 -16.65 14.84 -30.64
N GLY A 985 -16.50 16.13 -30.89
CA GLY A 985 -16.18 16.67 -32.21
C GLY A 985 -14.68 16.72 -32.47
N LYS A 986 -14.29 17.09 -33.69
CA LYS A 986 -12.87 17.26 -34.08
C LYS A 986 -12.09 18.19 -33.14
N GLY A 987 -12.71 19.28 -32.68
CA GLY A 987 -12.10 20.22 -31.74
C GLY A 987 -11.83 19.63 -30.36
N ASP A 988 -12.72 18.77 -29.87
CA ASP A 988 -12.56 18.10 -28.57
C ASP A 988 -11.41 17.09 -28.62
N ILE A 989 -11.30 16.34 -29.72
CA ILE A 989 -10.20 15.41 -29.95
C ILE A 989 -8.86 16.17 -30.09
N SER A 990 -8.86 17.31 -30.77
CA SER A 990 -7.67 18.17 -30.87
C SER A 990 -7.21 18.66 -29.49
N ARG A 991 -8.15 19.10 -28.64
CA ARG A 991 -7.84 19.56 -27.29
C ARG A 991 -7.37 18.42 -26.38
N LEU A 992 -8.01 17.26 -26.47
CA LEU A 992 -7.55 16.06 -25.76
C LEU A 992 -6.14 15.64 -26.19
N THR A 993 -5.82 15.80 -27.48
CA THR A 993 -4.47 15.54 -28.00
C THR A 993 -3.45 16.48 -27.36
N GLN A 994 -3.75 17.78 -27.25
CA GLN A 994 -2.89 18.74 -26.55
C GLN A 994 -2.68 18.38 -25.08
N TYR A 995 -3.73 17.92 -24.39
CA TYR A 995 -3.60 17.44 -23.00
C TYR A 995 -2.67 16.22 -22.90
N CYS A 996 -2.76 15.29 -23.85
CA CYS A 996 -1.86 14.13 -23.92
C CYS A 996 -0.42 14.56 -24.23
N GLU A 997 -0.21 15.56 -25.09
CA GLU A 997 1.12 16.12 -25.38
C GLU A 997 1.72 16.83 -24.16
N LEU A 998 0.91 17.58 -23.41
CA LEU A 998 1.34 18.19 -22.16
C LEU A 998 1.72 17.12 -21.13
N LEU A 999 0.88 16.09 -20.96
CA LEU A 999 1.18 14.97 -20.06
C LEU A 999 2.50 14.27 -20.43
N LEU A 1000 2.72 14.02 -21.73
CA LEU A 1000 3.97 13.45 -22.22
C LEU A 1000 5.17 14.37 -21.92
N GLY A 1001 4.99 15.69 -22.04
CA GLY A 1001 6.00 16.67 -21.69
C GLY A 1001 6.29 16.71 -20.18
N LEU A 1002 5.26 16.65 -19.34
CA LEU A 1002 5.39 16.66 -17.87
C LEU A 1002 6.09 15.41 -17.34
N LEU A 1003 5.91 14.25 -17.99
CA LEU A 1003 6.62 13.02 -17.64
C LEU A 1003 8.16 13.16 -17.75
N ARG A 1004 8.67 14.17 -18.45
CA ARG A 1004 10.10 14.50 -18.51
C ARG A 1004 10.66 15.03 -17.18
N SER A 1005 9.79 15.45 -16.24
CA SER A 1005 10.20 15.84 -14.89
C SER A 1005 10.82 14.69 -14.09
N ARG A 1006 10.64 13.44 -14.54
CA ARG A 1006 11.31 12.25 -13.98
C ARG A 1006 12.84 12.33 -14.07
N ASP A 1007 13.39 13.09 -15.02
CA ASP A 1007 14.83 13.32 -15.15
C ASP A 1007 15.34 14.46 -14.25
N SER A 1008 14.52 14.97 -13.33
CA SER A 1008 14.94 16.00 -12.36
C SER A 1008 15.94 15.45 -11.35
N ASP A 1009 16.95 16.26 -11.03
CA ASP A 1009 17.91 15.98 -9.96
C ASP A 1009 17.28 16.06 -8.55
N LEU A 1010 16.11 16.68 -8.42
CA LEU A 1010 15.39 16.81 -7.15
C LEU A 1010 14.47 15.59 -6.93
N PRO A 1011 14.69 14.76 -5.89
CA PRO A 1011 13.91 13.54 -5.66
C PRO A 1011 12.41 13.79 -5.51
N VAL A 1012 12.02 14.89 -4.86
CA VAL A 1012 10.61 15.25 -4.63
C VAL A 1012 9.87 15.55 -5.94
N VAL A 1013 10.52 16.25 -6.88
CA VAL A 1013 9.97 16.54 -8.21
C VAL A 1013 9.89 15.26 -9.05
N ARG A 1014 10.97 14.46 -9.04
CA ARG A 1014 11.02 13.20 -9.79
C ARG A 1014 9.92 12.23 -9.37
N LEU A 1015 9.54 12.21 -8.09
CA LEU A 1015 8.57 11.25 -7.55
C LEU A 1015 7.14 11.49 -8.04
N ILE A 1016 6.70 12.73 -8.27
CA ILE A 1016 5.30 13.10 -8.57
C ILE A 1016 4.70 12.25 -9.68
N PHE A 1017 5.44 12.14 -10.79
CA PHE A 1017 4.99 11.44 -11.99
C PHE A 1017 5.57 10.03 -12.11
N GLN A 1018 6.18 9.45 -11.07
CA GLN A 1018 6.60 8.03 -11.13
C GLN A 1018 5.38 7.10 -11.29
N PRO A 1019 5.57 5.90 -11.87
CA PRO A 1019 4.52 4.90 -11.89
C PRO A 1019 4.01 4.60 -10.48
N HIS A 1020 2.74 4.20 -10.39
CA HIS A 1020 2.05 3.85 -9.14
C HIS A 1020 1.75 5.00 -8.17
N GLN A 1021 2.20 6.23 -8.42
CA GLN A 1021 1.66 7.40 -7.72
C GLN A 1021 0.17 7.59 -8.03
N GLU A 1022 -0.58 8.19 -7.12
CA GLU A 1022 -2.02 8.43 -7.27
C GLU A 1022 -2.33 9.19 -8.56
N LEU A 1023 -1.61 10.29 -8.80
CA LEU A 1023 -1.76 11.11 -9.99
C LEU A 1023 -1.49 10.31 -11.29
N THR A 1024 -0.39 9.55 -11.33
CA THR A 1024 -0.03 8.70 -12.49
C THR A 1024 -1.05 7.58 -12.75
N LYS A 1025 -1.58 6.94 -11.70
CA LYS A 1025 -2.64 5.91 -11.82
C LYS A 1025 -3.90 6.51 -12.42
N ASN A 1026 -4.32 7.68 -11.92
CA ASN A 1026 -5.49 8.39 -12.44
C ASN A 1026 -5.29 8.80 -13.90
N PHE A 1027 -4.10 9.25 -14.28
CA PHE A 1027 -3.78 9.54 -15.68
C PHE A 1027 -3.82 8.29 -16.57
N ALA A 1028 -3.29 7.16 -16.10
CA ALA A 1028 -3.34 5.90 -16.85
C ALA A 1028 -4.78 5.49 -17.17
N GLU A 1029 -5.69 5.59 -16.19
CA GLU A 1029 -7.12 5.36 -16.39
C GLU A 1029 -7.72 6.32 -17.42
N GLN A 1030 -7.40 7.62 -17.33
CA GLN A 1030 -7.89 8.60 -18.30
C GLN A 1030 -7.37 8.36 -19.72
N VAL A 1031 -6.14 7.87 -19.88
CA VAL A 1031 -5.57 7.51 -21.20
C VAL A 1031 -6.32 6.31 -21.82
N GLU A 1032 -6.72 5.32 -21.01
CA GLU A 1032 -7.56 4.22 -21.51
C GLU A 1032 -8.95 4.70 -21.93
N LEU A 1033 -9.57 5.59 -21.14
CA LEU A 1033 -10.85 6.20 -21.50
C LEU A 1033 -10.75 7.05 -22.77
N SER A 1034 -9.65 7.78 -22.95
CA SER A 1034 -9.36 8.53 -24.18
C SER A 1034 -9.22 7.61 -25.39
N THR A 1035 -8.54 6.46 -25.23
CA THR A 1035 -8.41 5.47 -26.30
C THR A 1035 -9.78 4.98 -26.76
N ALA A 1036 -10.64 4.57 -25.81
CA ALA A 1036 -12.01 4.14 -26.12
C ALA A 1036 -12.87 5.28 -26.73
N LEU A 1037 -12.67 6.52 -26.28
CA LEU A 1037 -13.35 7.71 -26.80
C LEU A 1037 -13.02 7.97 -28.28
N ILE A 1038 -11.74 7.83 -28.63
CA ILE A 1038 -11.26 8.08 -29.99
C ILE A 1038 -11.73 6.99 -30.94
N GLU A 1039 -11.62 5.72 -30.54
CA GLU A 1039 -12.12 4.58 -31.32
C GLU A 1039 -13.62 4.73 -31.66
N ARG A 1040 -14.45 5.14 -30.68
CA ARG A 1040 -15.89 5.37 -30.94
C ARG A 1040 -16.20 6.65 -31.74
N SER A 1041 -15.31 7.64 -31.72
CA SER A 1041 -15.52 8.92 -32.41
C SER A 1041 -15.27 8.83 -33.91
N GLY A 1042 -14.41 7.91 -34.35
CA GLY A 1042 -13.97 7.80 -35.74
C GLY A 1042 -13.06 8.94 -36.21
N HIS A 1043 -12.61 9.82 -35.31
CA HIS A 1043 -11.65 10.88 -35.60
C HIS A 1043 -10.21 10.41 -35.32
N GLU A 1044 -9.27 10.81 -36.16
CA GLU A 1044 -7.84 10.52 -35.96
C GLU A 1044 -7.19 11.51 -34.99
N ILE A 1045 -6.28 11.00 -34.14
CA ILE A 1045 -5.36 11.83 -33.37
C ILE A 1045 -4.22 12.25 -34.28
N ARG A 1046 -3.92 13.55 -34.32
CA ARG A 1046 -2.72 14.10 -34.93
C ARG A 1046 -1.88 14.79 -33.87
N SER A 1047 -0.86 14.10 -33.39
CA SER A 1047 0.08 14.70 -32.45
C SER A 1047 1.16 15.47 -33.20
N ARG A 1048 1.55 16.62 -32.66
CA ARG A 1048 2.73 17.38 -33.09
C ARG A 1048 4.03 16.68 -32.67
N VAL A 1049 4.00 15.90 -31.58
CA VAL A 1049 5.17 15.21 -31.06
C VAL A 1049 5.37 13.91 -31.84
N GLU A 1050 6.52 13.79 -32.52
CA GLU A 1050 6.87 12.62 -33.31
C GLU A 1050 7.51 11.55 -32.41
N ILE A 1051 6.88 10.38 -32.39
CA ILE A 1051 7.30 9.25 -31.55
C ILE A 1051 7.79 8.12 -32.46
N ALA A 1052 9.00 7.64 -32.19
CA ALA A 1052 9.65 6.55 -32.90
C ALA A 1052 9.96 5.37 -31.97
N ASP A 1053 10.31 4.24 -32.58
CA ASP A 1053 10.73 3.00 -31.90
C ASP A 1053 9.74 2.48 -30.86
N LEU A 1054 8.45 2.74 -31.10
CA LEU A 1054 7.38 2.16 -30.30
C LEU A 1054 7.51 0.63 -30.31
N PRO A 1055 7.42 -0.02 -29.14
CA PRO A 1055 7.35 -1.46 -29.07
C PRO A 1055 6.28 -1.97 -30.02
N LYS A 1056 6.58 -3.09 -30.68
CA LYS A 1056 5.63 -3.69 -31.62
C LYS A 1056 4.36 -3.99 -30.85
N LYS A 1057 3.31 -3.24 -31.17
CA LYS A 1057 1.94 -3.59 -30.82
C LYS A 1057 1.80 -5.10 -31.24
N ALA A 1058 1.32 -6.05 -30.42
CA ALA A 1058 0.86 -7.47 -30.74
C ALA A 1058 -0.56 -7.74 -31.41
N GLU A 1059 -0.68 -8.04 -32.71
CA GLU A 1059 -1.93 -8.05 -33.54
C GLU A 1059 -3.30 -7.47 -33.03
N GLY A 1060 -3.83 -6.41 -33.67
CA GLY A 1060 -5.21 -5.92 -33.44
C GLY A 1060 -5.39 -4.61 -32.64
N ASP A 1061 -4.34 -4.04 -32.04
CA ASP A 1061 -4.40 -2.66 -31.50
C ASP A 1061 -4.58 -1.69 -32.64
N SER A 1062 -5.61 -0.87 -32.49
CA SER A 1062 -5.77 0.43 -33.12
C SER A 1062 -5.33 1.61 -32.24
N THR A 1063 -4.82 1.38 -31.00
CA THR A 1063 -4.43 2.48 -30.10
C THR A 1063 -3.46 3.44 -30.81
N PRO A 1064 -3.76 4.74 -30.91
CA PRO A 1064 -2.88 5.74 -31.51
C PRO A 1064 -1.52 5.80 -30.81
N ASP A 1065 -0.46 6.13 -31.57
CA ASP A 1065 0.93 6.10 -31.10
C ASP A 1065 1.18 6.92 -29.83
N LEU A 1066 0.62 8.13 -29.74
CA LEU A 1066 0.72 8.99 -28.55
C LEU A 1066 0.13 8.34 -27.30
N LEU A 1067 -1.09 7.79 -27.41
CA LEU A 1067 -1.78 7.14 -26.28
C LEU A 1067 -1.09 5.85 -25.88
N TYR A 1068 -0.56 5.10 -26.86
CA TYR A 1068 0.21 3.89 -26.60
C TYR A 1068 1.51 4.20 -25.84
N ALA A 1069 2.22 5.27 -26.23
CA ALA A 1069 3.41 5.71 -25.51
C ALA A 1069 3.08 6.14 -24.06
N LEU A 1070 2.04 6.95 -23.87
CA LEU A 1070 1.59 7.37 -22.54
C LEU A 1070 1.22 6.18 -21.65
N ARG A 1071 0.49 5.19 -22.18
CA ARG A 1071 0.16 3.95 -21.46
C ARG A 1071 1.43 3.28 -20.90
N LEU A 1072 2.47 3.14 -21.73
CA LEU A 1072 3.72 2.50 -21.31
C LEU A 1072 4.47 3.32 -20.25
N PHE A 1073 4.59 4.64 -20.42
CA PHE A 1073 5.25 5.51 -19.44
C PHE A 1073 4.52 5.59 -18.10
N LEU A 1074 3.18 5.65 -18.10
CA LEU A 1074 2.36 5.79 -16.89
C LEU A 1074 2.32 4.49 -16.08
N THR A 1075 2.35 3.33 -16.75
CA THR A 1075 2.31 2.01 -16.09
C THR A 1075 3.68 1.50 -15.64
N GLY A 1076 4.77 2.15 -16.08
CA GLY A 1076 6.14 1.70 -15.77
C GLY A 1076 6.58 0.49 -16.59
N ASP A 1077 6.04 0.33 -17.80
CA ASP A 1077 6.36 -0.80 -18.67
C ASP A 1077 7.80 -0.68 -19.23
N VAL A 1078 8.52 -1.80 -19.29
CA VAL A 1078 9.89 -1.87 -19.83
C VAL A 1078 9.98 -1.48 -21.30
N GLY A 1079 8.89 -1.59 -22.06
CA GLY A 1079 8.80 -1.09 -23.43
C GLY A 1079 9.00 0.42 -23.54
N ALA A 1080 8.76 1.19 -22.47
CA ALA A 1080 8.96 2.63 -22.46
C ALA A 1080 10.44 3.03 -22.68
N TYR A 1081 11.41 2.18 -22.29
CA TYR A 1081 12.84 2.44 -22.51
C TYR A 1081 13.25 2.49 -23.99
N ALA A 1082 12.44 1.90 -24.89
CA ALA A 1082 12.73 1.90 -26.32
C ALA A 1082 12.19 3.15 -27.03
N ILE A 1083 11.24 3.87 -26.42
CA ILE A 1083 10.51 4.95 -27.07
C ILE A 1083 11.42 6.17 -27.21
N ARG A 1084 11.51 6.72 -28.42
CA ARG A 1084 12.24 7.97 -28.68
C ARG A 1084 11.30 9.04 -29.22
N VAL A 1085 11.48 10.27 -28.74
CA VAL A 1085 10.85 11.46 -29.32
C VAL A 1085 11.82 12.05 -30.34
N THR A 1086 11.45 12.06 -31.63
CA THR A 1086 12.36 12.42 -32.73
C THR A 1086 12.19 13.85 -33.22
N GLY A 1087 11.05 14.48 -32.96
CA GLY A 1087 10.73 15.79 -33.51
C GLY A 1087 9.41 16.35 -32.98
N VAL A 1088 9.18 17.62 -33.29
CA VAL A 1088 7.91 18.32 -33.06
C VAL A 1088 7.53 19.07 -34.34
N ASN A 1089 6.37 18.75 -34.90
CA ASN A 1089 5.88 19.36 -36.14
C ASN A 1089 4.88 20.49 -35.85
N ASP A 1090 5.40 21.71 -35.70
CA ASP A 1090 4.62 22.92 -35.43
C ASP A 1090 4.26 23.73 -36.69
N GLY A 1091 4.52 23.21 -37.92
CA GLY A 1091 4.51 24.05 -39.12
C GLY A 1091 4.07 23.46 -40.45
N GLU A 1092 3.70 22.17 -40.54
CA GLU A 1092 3.40 21.53 -41.85
C GLU A 1092 1.92 21.22 -42.13
N ASP A 1093 1.01 21.31 -41.14
CA ASP A 1093 -0.39 20.87 -41.26
C ASP A 1093 -1.42 21.94 -40.82
N ASP A 1094 -1.46 23.08 -41.53
CA ASP A 1094 -2.59 24.02 -41.49
C ASP A 1094 -3.00 24.48 -42.91
#